data_AF-A0A2N2ZEU3-F1
#
_entry.id   AF-A0A2N2ZEU3-F1
#
_cell.length_a   1.000
_cell.length_b   1.000
_cell.length_c   1.000
_cell.angle_alpha   90.00
_cell.angle_beta   90.00
_cell.angle_gamma   90.00
#
_symmetry.space_group_name_H-M   'P 1'
#
loop_
_entity.id
_entity.type
_entity.pdbx_description
1 polymer ?
#
loop_
_entity_poly.entity_id
_entity_poly.type
_entity_poly.pdbx_seq_one_letter_code
_entity_poly.pdbx_strand_id
1 'polypeptide(L)'
;MGEKFSNRNYLHKRHRLSHQQIDKILGEESGTKYIEEKRKLLNFTMEFLKICELLDNCKIPFISLKGPALSYRIYGDPAVRISHDIDLLIDKEKIDDVLQALLNTGFSLTKGVVWPENPAQRELILESVHHISLTNSNKNITLEIHWTLMQGVPVTQERLKQIVSENTQTIELAGRRIRTLSPDLEVLFLMIHGSRHGWSRLKWLIDLKEYNYELTNIEGFNKLAREFKAGRIIAQTNHLLESIFAVETPFRGDNKIPGLFKNYPVKSMNSEVKEISSIKEMLNGIFYRLFMFKDLGYRAKLISSLFLRNGDLEEIDSKSKLAYFFYRPYSIIKRRVLNDFITFRPLKLFITFLLTLIHGFTQGITILLLIPLLGLLDPTQSETAGTGITALAAKFAQNLGIELNLIATLVIYSAVLLFSALLSYARSLSQVDYQQGYLYNKRKRLYKKVITSDWSYLNGKSKHNHIQVLTSDIPKLAVYYHYFTELAKKGIFITTHTILALLISWKFTLIVSLSGIILFLLLRKYLTEALKLGAGNIFINRQMLKEADDFWTTVKIAKAHNSEEFYFNKFNDTNKRMAANQYKQAKNRAIPQLLFTIAGVVLLVIFIYLAYEKMEMQLPSMVVLILLFSRIFPQFMTLNSDINNMYSNKEAVKSVEKLESELEEREFKREKSQTEIEFSNRVEIRSLTFAHTPGKYLFKDFWATFEAKSITGIMGKSGAGKTTLIDIITGILNPQSSLYVDGLQITQEMLPAWRSSIGYLPQDSFFIDGTIRDNLIWDSNMENESPEKRDRFIMDTLRSVNAENLITREKSGLDTHISNYNYHFSGGERQRLALARVLLRRPKLLLLDEATSALDKDSEKEIMETLLRLKPEITIVFVTHKSLLKSYFDNCIEIAS
;
A
#
# COMPACT_ATOMS: atom_id res chain seq x y z
N MET A 1 -35.86 -13.67 -4.82
CA MET A 1 -34.99 -12.52 -4.51
C MET A 1 -34.99 -12.35 -2.99
N GLY A 2 -33.83 -12.29 -2.32
CA GLY A 2 -33.73 -12.36 -0.83
C GLY A 2 -33.52 -11.01 -0.14
N GLU A 3 -33.42 -11.02 1.20
CA GLU A 3 -33.28 -9.90 2.17
C GLU A 3 -32.29 -8.75 1.80
N LYS A 4 -31.42 -8.92 0.81
CA LYS A 4 -30.49 -7.87 0.36
C LYS A 4 -31.11 -6.87 -0.62
N PHE A 5 -32.13 -7.28 -1.38
CA PHE A 5 -32.83 -6.40 -2.33
C PHE A 5 -33.92 -5.53 -1.67
N SER A 6 -34.27 -5.80 -0.40
CA SER A 6 -35.13 -4.93 0.42
C SER A 6 -34.35 -3.80 1.13
N ASN A 7 -33.01 -3.78 1.04
CA ASN A 7 -32.18 -2.78 1.69
C ASN A 7 -31.93 -1.56 0.78
N ARG A 8 -32.61 -0.44 1.07
CA ARG A 8 -32.47 0.85 0.37
C ARG A 8 -31.02 1.33 0.22
N ASN A 9 -30.23 1.23 1.30
CA ASN A 9 -28.81 1.63 1.29
C ASN A 9 -27.96 0.73 0.40
N TYR A 10 -28.29 -0.56 0.32
CA TYR A 10 -27.65 -1.49 -0.60
C TYR A 10 -27.98 -1.11 -2.04
N LEU A 11 -29.25 -0.92 -2.40
CA LEU A 11 -29.66 -0.51 -3.76
C LEU A 11 -29.00 0.81 -4.19
N HIS A 12 -28.98 1.81 -3.31
CA HIS A 12 -28.37 3.10 -3.58
C HIS A 12 -26.83 3.02 -3.73
N LYS A 13 -26.11 2.37 -2.79
CA LYS A 13 -24.63 2.32 -2.82
C LYS A 13 -24.08 1.30 -3.83
N ARG A 14 -24.69 0.13 -3.95
CA ARG A 14 -24.25 -0.99 -4.81
C ARG A 14 -24.65 -0.78 -6.27
N HIS A 15 -25.91 -0.44 -6.47
CA HIS A 15 -26.51 -0.37 -7.81
C HIS A 15 -26.62 1.07 -8.34
N ARG A 16 -26.33 2.11 -7.52
CA ARG A 16 -26.41 3.53 -7.94
C ARG A 16 -27.79 3.92 -8.49
N LEU A 17 -28.86 3.41 -7.86
CA LEU A 17 -30.25 3.74 -8.20
C LEU A 17 -30.70 5.00 -7.46
N SER A 18 -31.49 5.86 -8.12
CA SER A 18 -32.07 7.06 -7.48
C SER A 18 -33.06 6.69 -6.38
N HIS A 19 -33.29 7.59 -5.41
CA HIS A 19 -34.33 7.35 -4.41
C HIS A 19 -35.69 7.10 -5.06
N GLN A 20 -35.99 7.76 -6.19
CA GLN A 20 -37.20 7.52 -6.98
C GLN A 20 -37.24 6.12 -7.61
N GLN A 21 -36.12 5.63 -8.16
CA GLN A 21 -36.03 4.27 -8.71
C GLN A 21 -36.15 3.21 -7.62
N ILE A 22 -35.57 3.48 -6.44
CA ILE A 22 -35.67 2.58 -5.30
C ILE A 22 -37.10 2.57 -4.74
N ASP A 23 -37.75 3.73 -4.66
CA ASP A 23 -39.15 3.88 -4.24
C ASP A 23 -40.08 3.10 -5.17
N LYS A 24 -39.89 3.17 -6.50
CA LYS A 24 -40.63 2.33 -7.46
C LYS A 24 -40.37 0.83 -7.28
N ILE A 25 -39.17 0.42 -6.89
CA ILE A 25 -38.80 -0.99 -6.68
C ILE A 25 -39.35 -1.53 -5.36
N LEU A 26 -39.37 -0.69 -4.31
CA LEU A 26 -39.78 -1.08 -2.95
C LEU A 26 -41.24 -0.76 -2.63
N GLY A 27 -41.92 0.09 -3.43
CA GLY A 27 -43.29 0.55 -3.19
C GLY A 27 -43.42 1.57 -2.05
N GLU A 28 -42.40 2.39 -1.79
CA GLU A 28 -42.31 3.36 -0.68
C GLU A 28 -42.31 4.82 -1.20
N GLU A 29 -42.72 5.81 -0.40
CA GLU A 29 -42.59 7.24 -0.73
C GLU A 29 -41.59 7.94 0.22
N SER A 30 -40.45 8.42 -0.30
CA SER A 30 -39.42 9.11 0.49
C SER A 30 -39.33 10.62 0.20
N GLY A 31 -40.29 11.40 0.72
CA GLY A 31 -40.49 12.81 0.34
C GLY A 31 -39.31 13.78 0.55
N THR A 32 -38.57 13.72 1.67
CA THR A 32 -37.52 14.73 1.98
C THR A 32 -36.16 14.44 1.32
N LYS A 33 -35.78 13.18 1.14
CA LYS A 33 -34.53 12.79 0.46
C LYS A 33 -34.58 13.05 -1.05
N TYR A 34 -35.78 12.99 -1.62
CA TYR A 34 -36.01 13.24 -3.05
C TYR A 34 -35.64 14.67 -3.47
N ILE A 35 -36.01 15.68 -2.68
CA ILE A 35 -35.76 17.10 -3.01
C ILE A 35 -34.25 17.42 -2.99
N GLU A 36 -33.52 16.91 -2.01
CA GLU A 36 -32.07 17.14 -1.90
C GLU A 36 -31.29 16.44 -3.02
N GLU A 37 -31.69 15.21 -3.38
CA GLU A 37 -31.12 14.48 -4.51
C GLU A 37 -31.42 15.16 -5.85
N LYS A 38 -32.66 15.58 -6.07
CA LYS A 38 -33.08 16.30 -7.29
C LYS A 38 -32.32 17.61 -7.44
N ARG A 39 -32.10 18.37 -6.35
CA ARG A 39 -31.27 19.59 -6.36
C ARG A 39 -29.82 19.29 -6.78
N LYS A 40 -29.22 18.19 -6.27
CA LYS A 40 -27.86 17.77 -6.66
C LYS A 40 -27.78 17.39 -8.14
N LEU A 41 -28.79 16.67 -8.66
CA LEU A 41 -28.85 16.26 -10.07
C LEU A 41 -29.13 17.43 -11.02
N LEU A 42 -29.91 18.44 -10.60
CA LEU A 42 -30.07 19.69 -11.35
C LEU A 42 -28.78 20.50 -11.39
N ASN A 43 -28.04 20.60 -10.28
CA ASN A 43 -26.72 21.23 -10.26
C ASN A 43 -25.73 20.50 -11.19
N PHE A 44 -25.77 19.16 -11.19
CA PHE A 44 -24.98 18.35 -12.13
C PHE A 44 -25.36 18.62 -13.59
N THR A 45 -26.66 18.78 -13.89
CA THR A 45 -27.15 19.15 -15.22
C THR A 45 -26.67 20.53 -15.65
N MET A 46 -26.69 21.51 -14.75
CA MET A 46 -26.17 22.85 -15.02
C MET A 46 -24.68 22.83 -15.34
N GLU A 47 -23.88 22.05 -14.61
CA GLU A 47 -22.45 21.90 -14.91
C GLU A 47 -22.19 21.20 -16.24
N PHE A 48 -22.99 20.18 -16.59
CA PHE A 48 -22.93 19.56 -17.92
C PHE A 48 -23.21 20.57 -19.04
N LEU A 49 -24.21 21.45 -18.88
CA LEU A 49 -24.51 22.49 -19.87
C LEU A 49 -23.35 23.49 -20.02
N LYS A 50 -22.67 23.86 -18.92
CA LYS A 50 -21.46 24.70 -18.98
C LYS A 50 -20.30 24.02 -19.71
N ILE A 51 -20.12 22.71 -19.53
CA ILE A 51 -19.11 21.94 -20.28
C ILE A 51 -19.45 21.96 -21.77
N CYS A 52 -20.72 21.75 -22.13
CA CYS A 52 -21.16 21.84 -23.52
C CYS A 52 -20.85 23.21 -24.13
N GLU A 53 -21.15 24.30 -23.40
CA GLU A 53 -20.85 25.67 -23.82
C GLU A 53 -19.37 25.92 -24.06
N LEU A 54 -18.52 25.42 -23.16
CA LEU A 54 -17.08 25.55 -23.29
C LEU A 54 -16.60 24.86 -24.58
N LEU A 55 -17.08 23.64 -24.84
CA LEU A 55 -16.71 22.89 -26.04
C LEU A 55 -17.22 23.56 -27.32
N ASP A 56 -18.44 24.09 -27.31
CA ASP A 56 -19.02 24.84 -28.42
C ASP A 56 -18.22 26.12 -28.71
N ASN A 57 -17.85 26.87 -27.67
CA ASN A 57 -17.01 28.08 -27.78
C ASN A 57 -15.61 27.77 -28.33
N CYS A 58 -15.06 26.60 -27.99
CA CYS A 58 -13.80 26.10 -28.54
C CYS A 58 -13.94 25.45 -29.93
N LYS A 59 -15.15 25.43 -30.51
CA LYS A 59 -15.47 24.77 -31.79
C LYS A 59 -15.10 23.28 -31.82
N ILE A 60 -15.25 22.59 -30.69
CA ILE A 60 -14.92 21.17 -30.58
C ILE A 60 -16.20 20.33 -30.74
N PRO A 61 -16.34 19.55 -31.82
CA PRO A 61 -17.52 18.69 -31.99
C PRO A 61 -17.50 17.55 -30.98
N PHE A 62 -18.63 17.32 -30.32
CA PHE A 62 -18.81 16.21 -29.38
C PHE A 62 -20.18 15.56 -29.54
N ILE A 63 -20.29 14.31 -29.08
CA ILE A 63 -21.54 13.56 -28.97
C ILE A 63 -21.68 13.08 -27.52
N SER A 64 -22.79 13.41 -26.87
CA SER A 64 -23.05 12.94 -25.50
C SER A 64 -23.52 11.49 -25.53
N LEU A 65 -22.74 10.60 -24.91
CA LEU A 65 -23.04 9.17 -24.76
C LEU A 65 -23.77 8.87 -23.43
N LYS A 66 -23.49 9.64 -22.39
CA LYS A 66 -24.00 9.43 -21.03
C LYS A 66 -24.01 10.73 -20.24
N GLY A 67 -24.86 10.80 -19.22
CA GLY A 67 -25.04 11.96 -18.35
C GLY A 67 -26.47 12.50 -18.46
N PRO A 68 -26.67 13.82 -18.27
CA PRO A 68 -28.01 14.43 -18.26
C PRO A 68 -28.77 14.29 -19.58
N ALA A 69 -28.08 14.33 -20.72
CA ALA A 69 -28.68 14.10 -22.03
C ALA A 69 -29.33 12.71 -22.14
N LEU A 70 -28.62 11.66 -21.71
CA LEU A 70 -29.15 10.31 -21.68
C LEU A 70 -30.26 10.15 -20.62
N SER A 71 -30.15 10.82 -19.46
CA SER A 71 -31.23 10.81 -18.46
C SER A 71 -32.52 11.42 -19.03
N TYR A 72 -32.41 12.55 -19.71
CA TYR A 72 -33.56 13.20 -20.36
C TYR A 72 -34.17 12.32 -21.45
N ARG A 73 -33.34 11.64 -22.24
CA ARG A 73 -33.80 10.68 -23.27
C ARG A 73 -34.58 9.50 -22.70
N ILE A 74 -34.11 8.91 -21.61
CA ILE A 74 -34.74 7.73 -21.01
C ILE A 74 -35.99 8.13 -20.21
N TYR A 75 -35.92 9.23 -19.44
CA TYR A 75 -36.89 9.54 -18.39
C TYR A 75 -37.74 10.79 -18.66
N GLY A 76 -37.45 11.57 -19.69
CA GLY A 76 -38.05 12.90 -19.92
C GLY A 76 -37.59 13.97 -18.94
N ASP A 77 -36.71 13.65 -17.98
CA ASP A 77 -36.16 14.56 -16.97
C ASP A 77 -34.63 14.30 -16.82
N PRO A 78 -33.76 15.32 -17.02
CA PRO A 78 -32.31 15.15 -16.89
C PRO A 78 -31.86 14.85 -15.45
N ALA A 79 -32.72 15.06 -14.45
CA ALA A 79 -32.41 14.93 -13.03
C ALA A 79 -32.97 13.65 -12.38
N VAL A 80 -33.09 12.56 -13.15
CA VAL A 80 -33.60 11.25 -12.65
C VAL A 80 -32.48 10.24 -12.41
N ARG A 81 -31.45 10.23 -13.25
CA ARG A 81 -30.38 9.22 -13.22
C ARG A 81 -29.22 9.66 -12.33
N ILE A 82 -28.91 8.91 -11.26
CA ILE A 82 -27.68 9.13 -10.47
C ILE A 82 -26.44 8.68 -11.27
N SER A 83 -25.89 9.54 -12.11
CA SER A 83 -24.51 9.40 -12.62
C SER A 83 -23.74 10.66 -12.31
N HIS A 84 -22.61 10.52 -11.62
CA HIS A 84 -21.61 11.59 -11.49
C HIS A 84 -20.66 11.61 -12.69
N ASP A 85 -20.90 10.72 -13.66
CA ASP A 85 -20.03 10.45 -14.80
C ASP A 85 -20.75 10.95 -16.06
N ILE A 86 -20.09 11.84 -16.80
CA ILE A 86 -20.51 12.35 -18.12
C ILE A 86 -19.60 11.70 -19.16
N ASP A 87 -20.16 11.03 -20.16
CA ASP A 87 -19.36 10.39 -21.20
C ASP A 87 -19.57 11.14 -22.52
N LEU A 88 -18.49 11.68 -23.09
CA LEU A 88 -18.50 12.39 -24.36
C LEU A 88 -17.66 11.63 -25.38
N LEU A 89 -18.17 11.50 -26.61
CA LEU A 89 -17.42 11.01 -27.75
C LEU A 89 -16.88 12.19 -28.55
N ILE A 90 -15.56 12.24 -28.74
CA ILE A 90 -14.84 13.31 -29.44
C ILE A 90 -13.85 12.68 -30.41
N ASP A 91 -13.66 13.31 -31.57
CA ASP A 91 -12.67 12.84 -32.55
C ASP A 91 -11.26 12.80 -31.95
N LYS A 92 -10.52 11.72 -32.25
CA LYS A 92 -9.15 11.47 -31.76
C LYS A 92 -8.22 12.69 -31.98
N GLU A 93 -8.37 13.38 -33.10
CA GLU A 93 -7.57 14.55 -33.49
C GLU A 93 -7.82 15.79 -32.61
N LYS A 94 -8.95 15.82 -31.89
CA LYS A 94 -9.36 16.94 -31.03
C LYS A 94 -9.14 16.71 -29.54
N ILE A 95 -8.55 15.57 -29.15
CA ILE A 95 -8.34 15.23 -27.74
C ILE A 95 -7.40 16.22 -27.05
N ASP A 96 -6.32 16.65 -27.71
CA ASP A 96 -5.40 17.64 -27.15
C ASP A 96 -6.09 19.00 -26.91
N ASP A 97 -6.91 19.45 -27.87
CA ASP A 97 -7.69 20.70 -27.77
C ASP A 97 -8.67 20.65 -26.58
N VAL A 98 -9.33 19.50 -26.37
CA VAL A 98 -10.29 19.32 -25.26
C VAL A 98 -9.60 19.28 -23.90
N LEU A 99 -8.48 18.56 -23.81
CA LEU A 99 -7.74 18.47 -22.56
C LEU A 99 -7.23 19.84 -22.14
N GLN A 100 -6.73 20.65 -23.07
CA GLN A 100 -6.34 22.03 -22.78
C GLN A 100 -7.53 22.88 -22.30
N ALA A 101 -8.67 22.81 -23.00
CA ALA A 101 -9.86 23.57 -22.63
C ALA A 101 -10.37 23.21 -21.21
N LEU A 102 -10.39 21.92 -20.87
CA LEU A 102 -10.94 21.44 -19.61
C LEU A 102 -10.00 21.59 -18.42
N LEU A 103 -8.69 21.34 -18.60
CA LEU A 103 -7.71 21.49 -17.52
C LEU A 103 -7.66 22.93 -16.99
N ASN A 104 -7.89 23.92 -17.86
CA ASN A 104 -7.98 25.34 -17.49
C ASN A 104 -9.23 25.71 -16.67
N THR A 105 -10.21 24.80 -16.56
CA THR A 105 -11.49 25.03 -15.83
C THR A 105 -11.57 24.27 -14.50
N GLY A 106 -10.42 23.79 -14.00
CA GLY A 106 -10.31 23.10 -12.71
C GLY A 106 -10.62 21.61 -12.76
N PHE A 107 -10.72 21.02 -13.95
CA PHE A 107 -10.65 19.56 -14.10
C PHE A 107 -9.19 19.11 -13.99
N SER A 108 -8.96 17.95 -13.41
CA SER A 108 -7.66 17.29 -13.39
C SER A 108 -7.81 15.86 -13.87
N LEU A 109 -6.74 15.32 -14.46
CA LEU A 109 -6.71 13.91 -14.82
C LEU A 109 -6.79 13.04 -13.57
N THR A 110 -7.65 12.03 -13.64
CA THR A 110 -7.93 11.16 -12.49
C THR A 110 -6.65 10.44 -12.05
N LYS A 111 -6.43 10.29 -10.73
CA LYS A 111 -5.29 9.55 -10.12
C LYS A 111 -3.89 10.14 -10.33
N GLY A 112 -3.76 11.42 -10.64
CA GLY A 112 -2.44 12.08 -10.73
C GLY A 112 -1.67 11.73 -12.00
N VAL A 113 -2.37 11.26 -13.03
CA VAL A 113 -1.81 11.04 -14.37
C VAL A 113 -1.51 12.40 -15.01
N VAL A 114 -0.32 12.55 -15.61
CA VAL A 114 0.07 13.77 -16.34
C VAL A 114 -0.05 13.49 -17.83
N TRP A 115 -0.74 14.35 -18.58
CA TRP A 115 -0.80 14.25 -20.04
C TRP A 115 0.60 14.52 -20.61
N PRO A 116 1.23 13.60 -21.37
CA PRO A 116 2.63 13.74 -21.77
C PRO A 116 2.85 14.98 -22.66
N GLU A 117 4.01 15.63 -22.54
CA GLU A 117 4.38 16.71 -23.48
C GLU A 117 4.84 16.16 -24.84
N ASN A 118 5.33 14.92 -24.89
CA ASN A 118 5.85 14.30 -26.10
C ASN A 118 4.71 13.77 -27.02
N PRO A 119 4.60 14.23 -28.27
CA PRO A 119 3.56 13.80 -29.22
C PRO A 119 3.55 12.30 -29.50
N ALA A 120 4.72 11.64 -29.56
CA ALA A 120 4.80 10.20 -29.80
C ALA A 120 4.24 9.38 -28.62
N GLN A 121 4.35 9.90 -27.39
CA GLN A 121 3.76 9.27 -26.21
C GLN A 121 2.24 9.48 -26.16
N ARG A 122 1.74 10.65 -26.59
CA ARG A 122 0.29 10.90 -26.71
C ARG A 122 -0.34 9.95 -27.72
N GLU A 123 0.27 9.81 -28.89
CA GLU A 123 -0.24 8.91 -29.94
C GLU A 123 -0.29 7.46 -29.45
N LEU A 124 0.74 7.02 -28.72
CA LEU A 124 0.76 5.69 -28.09
C LEU A 124 -0.37 5.50 -27.07
N ILE A 125 -0.69 6.53 -26.27
CA ILE A 125 -1.81 6.48 -25.30
C ILE A 125 -3.15 6.40 -26.04
N LEU A 126 -3.34 7.24 -27.07
CA LEU A 126 -4.56 7.25 -27.88
C LEU A 126 -4.77 5.93 -28.65
N GLU A 127 -3.70 5.22 -29.00
CA GLU A 127 -3.77 3.87 -29.59
C GLU A 127 -4.01 2.75 -28.57
N SER A 128 -3.60 2.95 -27.32
CA SER A 128 -3.63 1.92 -26.27
C SER A 128 -4.91 1.94 -25.43
N VAL A 129 -5.50 3.12 -25.26
CA VAL A 129 -6.69 3.36 -24.44
C VAL A 129 -7.84 3.83 -25.34
N HIS A 130 -9.07 3.72 -24.86
CA HIS A 130 -10.28 4.11 -25.61
C HIS A 130 -10.98 5.36 -25.05
N HIS A 131 -10.62 5.78 -23.85
CA HIS A 131 -11.11 6.98 -23.19
C HIS A 131 -10.09 7.52 -22.18
N ILE A 132 -10.29 8.76 -21.74
CA ILE A 132 -9.57 9.36 -20.62
C ILE A 132 -10.56 9.96 -19.63
N SER A 133 -10.28 9.84 -18.33
CA SER A 133 -11.16 10.33 -17.27
C SER A 133 -10.57 11.59 -16.63
N LEU A 134 -11.36 12.66 -16.60
CA LEU A 134 -11.08 13.89 -15.87
C LEU A 134 -12.03 14.01 -14.68
N THR A 135 -11.52 14.44 -13.53
CA THR A 135 -12.31 14.69 -12.33
C THR A 135 -12.20 16.13 -11.88
N ASN A 136 -13.32 16.72 -11.49
CA ASN A 136 -13.34 17.99 -10.76
C ASN A 136 -13.77 17.71 -9.32
N SER A 137 -12.79 17.62 -8.41
CA SER A 137 -13.02 17.26 -7.01
C SER A 137 -13.92 18.26 -6.26
N ASN A 138 -13.87 19.54 -6.63
CA ASN A 138 -14.71 20.58 -6.01
C ASN A 138 -16.18 20.44 -6.41
N LYS A 139 -16.44 19.96 -7.63
CA LYS A 139 -17.79 19.80 -8.18
C LYS A 139 -18.32 18.36 -8.10
N ASN A 140 -17.47 17.40 -7.72
CA ASN A 140 -17.77 15.96 -7.67
C ASN A 140 -18.30 15.41 -9.01
N ILE A 141 -17.67 15.82 -10.11
CA ILE A 141 -18.00 15.42 -11.49
C ILE A 141 -16.83 14.67 -12.09
N THR A 142 -17.12 13.54 -12.72
CA THR A 142 -16.20 12.79 -13.58
C THR A 142 -16.64 12.97 -15.03
N LEU A 143 -15.72 13.34 -15.89
CA LEU A 143 -15.91 13.42 -17.34
C LEU A 143 -15.04 12.35 -17.99
N GLU A 144 -15.66 11.44 -18.73
CA GLU A 144 -14.96 10.47 -19.57
C GLU A 144 -15.00 10.94 -21.03
N ILE A 145 -13.84 11.22 -21.61
CA ILE A 145 -13.72 11.57 -23.03
C ILE A 145 -13.31 10.31 -23.78
N HIS A 146 -14.21 9.81 -24.61
CA HIS A 146 -14.03 8.66 -25.49
C HIS A 146 -13.65 9.16 -26.88
N TRP A 147 -12.70 8.51 -27.55
CA TRP A 147 -12.42 8.71 -28.98
C TRP A 147 -12.79 7.49 -29.83
N THR A 148 -13.32 6.45 -29.18
CA THR A 148 -13.88 5.26 -29.81
C THR A 148 -15.08 4.84 -28.97
N LEU A 149 -16.21 4.45 -29.57
CA LEU A 149 -17.35 3.98 -28.78
C LEU A 149 -17.00 2.76 -27.92
N MET A 150 -16.19 1.83 -28.44
CA MET A 150 -15.95 0.53 -27.80
C MET A 150 -14.61 -0.11 -28.21
N GLN A 151 -13.81 -0.52 -27.23
CA GLN A 151 -12.59 -1.30 -27.46
C GLN A 151 -12.93 -2.77 -27.82
N GLY A 152 -12.34 -3.36 -28.86
CA GLY A 152 -12.50 -4.80 -29.17
C GLY A 152 -13.81 -5.21 -29.87
N VAL A 153 -14.50 -4.26 -30.51
CA VAL A 153 -15.54 -4.54 -31.50
C VAL A 153 -14.86 -4.73 -32.87
N PRO A 154 -15.26 -5.71 -33.70
CA PRO A 154 -14.64 -5.98 -34.99
C PRO A 154 -15.11 -5.00 -36.09
N VAL A 155 -15.05 -3.70 -35.81
CA VAL A 155 -15.39 -2.61 -36.74
C VAL A 155 -14.18 -1.67 -36.81
N THR A 156 -13.75 -1.30 -38.01
CA THR A 156 -12.63 -0.38 -38.21
C THR A 156 -12.97 1.01 -37.69
N GLN A 157 -11.97 1.80 -37.27
CA GLN A 157 -12.15 3.17 -36.77
C GLN A 157 -12.90 4.07 -37.77
N GLU A 158 -12.54 3.98 -39.06
CA GLU A 158 -13.20 4.73 -40.14
C GLU A 158 -14.67 4.33 -40.29
N ARG A 159 -14.96 3.02 -40.28
CA ARG A 159 -16.34 2.53 -40.36
C ARG A 159 -17.14 2.92 -39.11
N LEU A 160 -16.51 2.95 -37.94
CA LEU A 160 -17.16 3.40 -36.71
C LEU A 160 -17.51 4.89 -36.79
N LYS A 161 -16.59 5.75 -37.27
CA LYS A 161 -16.88 7.17 -37.52
C LYS A 161 -18.08 7.33 -38.47
N GLN A 162 -18.12 6.55 -39.54
CA GLN A 162 -19.23 6.55 -40.48
C GLN A 162 -20.55 6.13 -39.82
N ILE A 163 -20.57 5.01 -39.10
CA ILE A 163 -21.76 4.54 -38.38
C ILE A 163 -22.26 5.59 -37.39
N VAL A 164 -21.37 6.23 -36.64
CA VAL A 164 -21.73 7.29 -35.70
C VAL A 164 -22.31 8.49 -36.43
N SER A 165 -21.70 8.92 -37.53
CA SER A 165 -22.22 10.04 -38.33
C SER A 165 -23.62 9.76 -38.88
N GLU A 166 -23.86 8.53 -39.35
CA GLU A 166 -25.15 8.07 -39.87
C GLU A 166 -26.22 7.87 -38.78
N ASN A 167 -25.80 7.72 -37.52
CA ASN A 167 -26.66 7.34 -36.39
C ASN A 167 -26.54 8.32 -35.22
N THR A 168 -26.48 9.62 -35.50
CA THR A 168 -26.57 10.70 -34.50
C THR A 168 -27.84 11.51 -34.67
N GLN A 169 -28.36 12.01 -33.55
CA GLN A 169 -29.52 12.90 -33.50
C GLN A 169 -29.22 14.09 -32.57
N THR A 170 -30.03 15.13 -32.66
CA THR A 170 -29.91 16.30 -31.79
C THR A 170 -31.12 16.38 -30.88
N ILE A 171 -30.88 16.57 -29.59
CA ILE A 171 -31.93 16.82 -28.60
C ILE A 171 -31.89 18.28 -28.15
N GLU A 172 -33.04 18.81 -27.74
CA GLU A 172 -33.12 20.11 -27.08
C GLU A 172 -33.19 19.88 -25.56
N LEU A 173 -32.15 20.32 -24.85
CA LEU A 173 -32.06 20.25 -23.40
C LEU A 173 -31.83 21.66 -22.85
N ALA A 174 -32.80 22.18 -22.10
CA ALA A 174 -32.77 23.52 -21.52
C ALA A 174 -32.41 24.64 -22.54
N GLY A 175 -33.02 24.59 -23.73
CA GLY A 175 -32.80 25.56 -24.81
C GLY A 175 -31.49 25.39 -25.59
N ARG A 176 -30.71 24.33 -25.31
CA ARG A 176 -29.50 23.98 -26.06
C ARG A 176 -29.68 22.73 -26.91
N ARG A 177 -29.13 22.78 -28.12
CA ARG A 177 -29.10 21.66 -29.06
C ARG A 177 -27.87 20.79 -28.78
N ILE A 178 -28.07 19.59 -28.23
CA ILE A 178 -26.99 18.66 -27.88
C ILE A 178 -27.05 17.44 -28.81
N ARG A 179 -25.91 17.09 -29.43
CA ARG A 179 -25.80 15.88 -30.25
C ARG A 179 -25.66 14.65 -29.37
N THR A 180 -26.44 13.61 -29.68
CA THR A 180 -26.43 12.31 -29.00
C THR A 180 -26.60 11.18 -30.02
N LEU A 181 -26.53 9.93 -29.58
CA LEU A 181 -26.71 8.77 -30.44
C LEU A 181 -28.19 8.64 -30.84
N SER A 182 -28.45 8.13 -32.04
CA SER A 182 -29.79 7.67 -32.43
C SER A 182 -30.29 6.60 -31.45
N PRO A 183 -31.62 6.43 -31.30
CA PRO A 183 -32.19 5.49 -30.34
C PRO A 183 -31.60 4.07 -30.48
N ASP A 184 -31.45 3.59 -31.71
CA ASP A 184 -31.01 2.22 -32.03
C ASP A 184 -29.56 1.97 -31.60
N LEU A 185 -28.68 2.92 -31.91
CA LEU A 185 -27.26 2.85 -31.55
C LEU A 185 -27.05 3.10 -30.05
N GLU A 186 -27.87 3.95 -29.43
CA GLU A 186 -27.85 4.22 -27.98
C GLU A 186 -28.21 2.97 -27.17
N VAL A 187 -29.30 2.28 -27.54
CA VAL A 187 -29.71 1.01 -26.92
C VAL A 187 -28.61 -0.04 -27.07
N LEU A 188 -28.06 -0.19 -28.28
CA LEU A 188 -26.97 -1.14 -28.53
C LEU A 188 -25.72 -0.81 -27.72
N PHE A 189 -25.37 0.47 -27.62
CA PHE A 189 -24.28 0.96 -26.77
C PHE A 189 -24.52 0.63 -25.29
N LEU A 190 -25.72 0.89 -24.76
CA LEU A 190 -26.08 0.57 -23.38
C LEU A 190 -25.96 -0.92 -23.08
N MET A 191 -26.38 -1.80 -23.99
CA MET A 191 -26.24 -3.25 -23.83
C MET A 191 -24.77 -3.69 -23.82
N ILE A 192 -23.97 -3.23 -24.78
CA ILE A 192 -22.58 -3.66 -24.90
C ILE A 192 -21.74 -3.07 -23.75
N HIS A 193 -21.90 -1.79 -23.44
CA HIS A 193 -21.22 -1.12 -22.35
C HIS A 193 -21.66 -1.68 -20.99
N GLY A 194 -22.97 -1.85 -20.75
CA GLY A 194 -23.53 -2.42 -19.52
C GLY A 194 -23.03 -3.83 -19.23
N SER A 195 -23.02 -4.72 -20.23
CA SER A 195 -22.52 -6.09 -20.10
C SER A 195 -21.05 -6.17 -19.64
N ARG A 196 -20.24 -5.15 -19.96
CA ARG A 196 -18.83 -5.07 -19.56
C ARG A 196 -18.63 -4.63 -18.12
N HIS A 197 -19.50 -3.81 -17.56
CA HIS A 197 -19.44 -3.39 -16.15
C HIS A 197 -20.05 -4.41 -15.17
N GLY A 198 -20.57 -5.52 -15.72
CA GLY A 198 -21.01 -6.70 -14.99
C GLY A 198 -22.51 -6.89 -15.04
N TRP A 199 -22.93 -8.11 -15.41
CA TRP A 199 -24.34 -8.52 -15.51
C TRP A 199 -25.13 -8.43 -14.19
N SER A 200 -24.45 -8.23 -13.05
CA SER A 200 -25.06 -8.09 -11.72
C SER A 200 -25.45 -6.64 -11.35
N ARG A 201 -25.08 -5.64 -12.16
CA ARG A 201 -25.47 -4.24 -11.89
C ARG A 201 -26.85 -3.95 -12.45
N LEU A 202 -27.87 -3.86 -11.60
CA LEU A 202 -29.25 -3.59 -12.03
C LEU A 202 -29.47 -2.27 -12.79
N LYS A 203 -28.65 -1.23 -12.55
CA LYS A 203 -28.88 0.11 -13.11
C LYS A 203 -29.06 0.14 -14.62
N TRP A 204 -28.16 -0.50 -15.38
CA TRP A 204 -28.24 -0.45 -16.84
C TRP A 204 -29.39 -1.31 -17.39
N LEU A 205 -29.82 -2.34 -16.65
CA LEU A 205 -31.01 -3.13 -16.99
C LEU A 205 -32.30 -2.35 -16.69
N ILE A 206 -32.33 -1.55 -15.62
CA ILE A 206 -33.43 -0.63 -15.30
C ILE A 206 -33.47 0.50 -16.34
N ASP A 207 -32.32 1.10 -16.67
CA ASP A 207 -32.21 2.10 -17.73
C ASP A 207 -32.77 1.55 -19.06
N LEU A 208 -32.48 0.28 -19.42
CA LEU A 208 -33.04 -0.38 -20.61
C LEU A 208 -34.54 -0.69 -20.51
N LYS A 209 -35.03 -1.04 -19.32
CA LYS A 209 -36.46 -1.31 -19.08
C LYS A 209 -37.29 -0.02 -19.16
N GLU A 210 -36.79 1.05 -18.55
CA GLU A 210 -37.45 2.35 -18.49
C GLU A 210 -37.20 3.18 -19.76
N TYR A 211 -36.27 2.76 -20.64
CA TYR A 211 -36.13 3.33 -21.97
C TYR A 211 -37.45 3.14 -22.72
N ASN A 212 -38.16 4.24 -22.96
CA ASN A 212 -39.44 4.21 -23.66
C ASN A 212 -39.21 3.96 -25.16
N TYR A 213 -38.94 2.70 -25.51
CA TYR A 213 -38.55 2.30 -26.85
C TYR A 213 -39.70 1.55 -27.54
N GLU A 214 -40.46 2.26 -28.36
CA GLU A 214 -41.24 1.62 -29.43
C GLU A 214 -40.29 1.39 -30.62
N LEU A 215 -39.92 0.13 -30.89
CA LEU A 215 -39.11 -0.24 -32.06
C LEU A 215 -39.88 0.08 -33.36
N THR A 216 -39.85 1.33 -33.81
CA THR A 216 -40.35 1.75 -35.12
C THR A 216 -39.40 1.31 -36.25
N ASN A 217 -38.13 1.00 -35.97
CA ASN A 217 -37.14 0.51 -36.95
C ASN A 217 -36.34 -0.72 -36.46
N ILE A 218 -37.03 -1.87 -36.33
CA ILE A 218 -36.41 -3.16 -35.95
C ILE A 218 -35.27 -3.54 -36.92
N GLU A 219 -35.42 -3.22 -38.20
CA GLU A 219 -34.46 -3.59 -39.24
C GLU A 219 -33.14 -2.81 -39.10
N GLY A 220 -33.20 -1.52 -38.79
CA GLY A 220 -32.05 -0.67 -38.48
C GLY A 220 -31.26 -1.17 -37.28
N PHE A 221 -31.94 -1.45 -36.17
CA PHE A 221 -31.30 -2.02 -34.97
C PHE A 221 -30.62 -3.38 -35.26
N ASN A 222 -31.29 -4.27 -35.99
CA ASN A 222 -30.72 -5.58 -36.34
C ASN A 222 -29.54 -5.50 -37.33
N LYS A 223 -29.53 -4.50 -38.21
CA LYS A 223 -28.38 -4.19 -39.06
C LYS A 223 -27.17 -3.76 -38.22
N LEU A 224 -27.36 -2.80 -37.30
CA LEU A 224 -26.32 -2.38 -36.35
C LEU A 224 -25.83 -3.56 -35.50
N ALA A 225 -26.75 -4.34 -34.93
CA ALA A 225 -26.40 -5.51 -34.11
C ALA A 225 -25.52 -6.54 -34.86
N ARG A 226 -25.74 -6.74 -36.16
CA ARG A 226 -24.90 -7.59 -37.02
C ARG A 226 -23.53 -6.98 -37.26
N GLU A 227 -23.46 -5.69 -37.57
CA GLU A 227 -22.18 -4.98 -37.77
C GLU A 227 -21.30 -5.04 -36.52
N PHE A 228 -21.88 -4.83 -35.33
CA PHE A 228 -21.17 -4.92 -34.05
C PHE A 228 -20.98 -6.38 -33.55
N LYS A 229 -21.51 -7.38 -34.26
CA LYS A 229 -21.56 -8.81 -33.86
C LYS A 229 -22.12 -9.01 -32.43
N ALA A 230 -23.12 -8.20 -32.06
CA ALA A 230 -23.66 -8.12 -30.71
C ALA A 230 -24.77 -9.14 -30.39
N GLY A 231 -25.09 -10.05 -31.32
CA GLY A 231 -26.23 -10.97 -31.22
C GLY A 231 -26.30 -11.79 -29.93
N ARG A 232 -25.14 -12.22 -29.39
CA ARG A 232 -25.07 -12.95 -28.11
C ARG A 232 -25.36 -12.06 -26.89
N ILE A 233 -24.93 -10.80 -26.93
CA ILE A 233 -25.15 -9.84 -25.85
C ILE A 233 -26.64 -9.50 -25.78
N ILE A 234 -27.28 -9.27 -26.94
CA ILE A 234 -28.71 -8.99 -27.04
C ILE A 234 -29.55 -10.15 -26.47
N ALA A 235 -29.24 -11.40 -26.86
CA ALA A 235 -29.94 -12.58 -26.35
C ALA A 235 -29.81 -12.74 -24.82
N GLN A 236 -28.63 -12.41 -24.26
CA GLN A 236 -28.40 -12.44 -22.81
C GLN A 236 -29.15 -11.32 -22.08
N THR A 237 -29.15 -10.11 -22.63
CA THR A 237 -29.91 -8.98 -22.08
C THR A 237 -31.40 -9.28 -22.05
N ASN A 238 -31.97 -9.81 -23.14
CA ASN A 238 -33.39 -10.21 -23.19
C ASN A 238 -33.73 -11.21 -22.09
N HIS A 239 -32.93 -12.26 -21.94
CA HIS A 239 -33.15 -13.27 -20.91
C HIS A 239 -33.08 -12.69 -19.49
N LEU A 240 -32.19 -11.72 -19.25
CA LEU A 240 -32.12 -11.05 -17.95
C LEU A 240 -33.30 -10.12 -17.70
N LEU A 241 -33.75 -9.37 -18.71
CA LEU A 241 -34.93 -8.52 -18.59
C LEU A 241 -36.19 -9.36 -18.33
N GLU A 242 -36.37 -10.48 -19.04
CA GLU A 242 -37.44 -11.44 -18.80
C GLU A 242 -37.37 -12.06 -17.41
N SER A 243 -36.20 -12.56 -17.00
CA SER A 243 -36.05 -13.28 -15.72
C SER A 243 -36.10 -12.39 -14.49
N ILE A 244 -35.69 -11.12 -14.61
CA ILE A 244 -35.65 -10.18 -13.47
C ILE A 244 -36.91 -9.33 -13.40
N PHE A 245 -37.47 -8.89 -14.54
CA PHE A 245 -38.57 -7.93 -14.59
C PHE A 245 -39.86 -8.49 -15.20
N ALA A 246 -39.89 -9.76 -15.64
CA ALA A 246 -41.04 -10.39 -16.30
C ALA A 246 -41.57 -9.59 -17.50
N VAL A 247 -40.68 -8.91 -18.23
CA VAL A 247 -41.03 -8.15 -19.44
C VAL A 247 -40.92 -9.06 -20.66
N GLU A 248 -42.00 -9.19 -21.44
CA GLU A 248 -41.99 -9.96 -22.70
C GLU A 248 -41.09 -9.27 -23.76
N THR A 249 -40.03 -9.97 -24.17
CA THR A 249 -39.03 -9.66 -25.23
C THR A 249 -39.03 -8.22 -25.81
N PRO A 250 -38.28 -7.27 -25.23
CA PRO A 250 -38.23 -5.90 -25.77
C PRO A 250 -37.37 -5.75 -27.05
N PHE A 251 -36.45 -6.67 -27.37
CA PHE A 251 -35.53 -6.54 -28.51
C PHE A 251 -35.46 -7.82 -29.38
N ARG A 252 -36.24 -7.92 -30.46
CA ARG A 252 -36.29 -9.10 -31.36
C ARG A 252 -35.11 -9.13 -32.35
N GLY A 253 -34.06 -9.88 -32.01
CA GLY A 253 -32.99 -10.24 -32.95
C GLY A 253 -33.01 -11.73 -33.30
N ASP A 254 -32.60 -12.09 -34.52
CA ASP A 254 -32.63 -13.47 -35.11
C ASP A 254 -31.82 -14.56 -34.37
N ASN A 255 -31.34 -14.33 -33.15
CA ASN A 255 -30.36 -15.20 -32.50
C ASN A 255 -31.00 -16.14 -31.46
N LYS A 256 -31.07 -17.44 -31.79
CA LYS A 256 -31.46 -18.51 -30.85
C LYS A 256 -30.48 -18.62 -29.68
N ILE A 257 -31.02 -18.79 -28.46
CA ILE A 257 -30.26 -19.03 -27.22
C ILE A 257 -29.45 -20.34 -27.35
N PRO A 258 -28.12 -20.36 -27.15
CA PRO A 258 -27.36 -21.60 -27.13
C PRO A 258 -27.82 -22.51 -25.97
N GLY A 259 -28.05 -23.80 -26.25
CA GLY A 259 -28.66 -24.75 -25.31
C GLY A 259 -27.99 -24.90 -23.93
N LEU A 260 -26.70 -24.53 -23.81
CA LEU A 260 -25.97 -24.52 -22.54
C LEU A 260 -26.49 -23.50 -21.50
N PHE A 261 -27.31 -22.53 -21.92
CA PHE A 261 -27.77 -21.44 -21.04
C PHE A 261 -29.21 -21.62 -20.51
N LYS A 262 -29.99 -22.58 -21.01
CA LYS A 262 -31.34 -22.87 -20.48
C LYS A 262 -31.33 -23.25 -18.99
N ASN A 263 -30.19 -23.71 -18.47
CA ASN A 263 -30.04 -24.22 -17.09
C ASN A 263 -29.15 -23.35 -16.20
N TYR A 264 -28.83 -22.11 -16.57
CA TYR A 264 -27.97 -21.24 -15.74
C TYR A 264 -28.81 -20.64 -14.59
N PRO A 265 -28.59 -21.01 -13.31
CA PRO A 265 -29.48 -20.58 -12.24
C PRO A 265 -29.20 -19.12 -11.88
N VAL A 266 -30.27 -18.30 -11.89
CA VAL A 266 -30.30 -16.90 -11.41
C VAL A 266 -29.83 -16.77 -9.95
N LYS A 267 -29.80 -17.87 -9.18
CA LYS A 267 -29.19 -17.96 -7.83
C LYS A 267 -27.70 -17.61 -7.78
N SER A 268 -26.98 -17.52 -8.89
CA SER A 268 -25.56 -17.14 -8.95
C SER A 268 -25.29 -15.62 -8.90
N MET A 269 -26.31 -14.76 -8.90
CA MET A 269 -26.14 -13.30 -8.74
C MET A 269 -25.71 -12.86 -7.32
N ASN A 270 -25.67 -13.79 -6.36
CA ASN A 270 -25.32 -13.53 -4.97
C ASN A 270 -23.85 -13.76 -4.58
N SER A 271 -22.95 -14.04 -5.54
CA SER A 271 -21.52 -14.22 -5.22
C SER A 271 -20.65 -13.13 -5.85
N GLU A 272 -20.37 -12.07 -5.09
CA GLU A 272 -19.05 -11.43 -5.23
C GLU A 272 -18.01 -12.42 -4.71
N VAL A 273 -17.06 -12.76 -5.58
CA VAL A 273 -15.83 -13.50 -5.28
C VAL A 273 -16.08 -14.79 -4.47
N LYS A 274 -16.84 -15.73 -5.05
CA LYS A 274 -16.38 -17.11 -4.89
C LYS A 274 -15.18 -17.26 -5.82
N GLU A 275 -14.01 -17.49 -5.24
CA GLU A 275 -12.87 -18.04 -5.95
C GLU A 275 -13.36 -19.15 -6.87
N ILE A 276 -12.91 -19.11 -8.12
CA ILE A 276 -13.15 -20.19 -9.08
C ILE A 276 -12.58 -21.46 -8.43
N SER A 277 -13.45 -22.29 -7.86
CA SER A 277 -13.05 -23.43 -7.02
C SER A 277 -12.78 -24.68 -7.85
N SER A 278 -13.08 -24.66 -9.16
CA SER A 278 -12.86 -25.79 -10.05
C SER A 278 -12.18 -25.37 -11.36
N ILE A 279 -11.21 -26.19 -11.78
CA ILE A 279 -10.47 -26.04 -13.04
C ILE A 279 -11.43 -26.08 -14.25
N LYS A 280 -12.59 -26.75 -14.14
CA LYS A 280 -13.60 -26.88 -15.20
C LYS A 280 -14.28 -25.54 -15.52
N GLU A 281 -14.54 -24.70 -14.52
CA GLU A 281 -15.13 -23.36 -14.72
C GLU A 281 -14.12 -22.35 -15.27
N MET A 282 -12.85 -22.48 -14.89
CA MET A 282 -11.75 -21.67 -15.43
C MET A 282 -11.45 -22.04 -16.89
N LEU A 283 -11.42 -23.34 -17.21
CA LEU A 283 -11.25 -23.84 -18.57
C LEU A 283 -12.43 -23.48 -19.45
N ASN A 284 -13.67 -23.54 -18.94
CA ASN A 284 -14.84 -23.08 -19.67
C ASN A 284 -14.78 -21.57 -19.94
N GLY A 285 -14.32 -20.74 -19.00
CA GLY A 285 -14.12 -19.30 -19.22
C GLY A 285 -12.97 -18.96 -20.19
N ILE A 286 -11.93 -19.81 -20.25
CA ILE A 286 -10.82 -19.71 -21.20
C ILE A 286 -11.25 -20.18 -22.60
N PHE A 287 -11.97 -21.31 -22.71
CA PHE A 287 -12.61 -21.76 -23.95
C PHE A 287 -13.61 -20.71 -24.46
N TYR A 288 -14.39 -20.08 -23.58
CA TYR A 288 -15.35 -19.03 -23.93
C TYR A 288 -14.69 -17.82 -24.59
N ARG A 289 -13.47 -17.45 -24.17
CA ARG A 289 -12.71 -16.33 -24.74
C ARG A 289 -11.86 -16.73 -25.95
N LEU A 290 -11.37 -17.97 -26.01
CA LEU A 290 -10.61 -18.48 -27.15
C LEU A 290 -11.49 -18.81 -28.37
N PHE A 291 -12.76 -19.19 -28.15
CA PHE A 291 -13.72 -19.48 -29.24
C PHE A 291 -14.46 -18.23 -29.76
N MET A 292 -14.51 -17.13 -28.99
CA MET A 292 -15.18 -15.88 -29.39
C MET A 292 -14.36 -15.02 -30.35
N PHE A 293 -13.04 -15.16 -30.38
CA PHE A 293 -12.15 -14.31 -31.18
C PHE A 293 -11.25 -15.17 -32.07
N LYS A 294 -11.61 -15.24 -33.36
CA LYS A 294 -10.86 -15.97 -34.41
C LYS A 294 -9.65 -15.19 -34.97
N ASP A 295 -9.41 -13.96 -34.53
CA ASP A 295 -8.35 -13.11 -35.07
C ASP A 295 -6.97 -13.38 -34.42
N LEU A 296 -5.97 -13.66 -35.25
CA LEU A 296 -4.58 -13.91 -34.87
C LEU A 296 -3.92 -12.66 -34.26
N GLY A 297 -4.32 -11.46 -34.69
CA GLY A 297 -3.76 -10.19 -34.22
C GLY A 297 -4.05 -9.92 -32.75
N TYR A 298 -5.23 -10.31 -32.26
CA TYR A 298 -5.59 -10.21 -30.84
C TYR A 298 -4.76 -11.17 -29.96
N ARG A 299 -4.41 -12.35 -30.49
CA ARG A 299 -3.55 -13.33 -29.81
C ARG A 299 -2.10 -12.84 -29.72
N ALA A 300 -1.60 -12.18 -30.75
CA ALA A 300 -0.27 -11.56 -30.75
C ALA A 300 -0.18 -10.36 -29.81
N LYS A 301 -1.20 -9.49 -29.77
CA LYS A 301 -1.28 -8.35 -28.82
C LYS A 301 -1.41 -8.79 -27.36
N LEU A 302 -2.07 -9.91 -27.10
CA LEU A 302 -2.13 -10.50 -25.75
C LEU A 302 -0.75 -10.99 -25.28
N ILE A 303 0.07 -11.50 -26.20
CA ILE A 303 1.45 -11.95 -25.91
C ILE A 303 2.39 -10.75 -25.76
N SER A 304 2.24 -9.69 -26.57
CA SER A 304 3.06 -8.47 -26.43
C SER A 304 2.78 -7.70 -25.12
N SER A 305 1.56 -7.80 -24.58
CA SER A 305 1.21 -7.24 -23.26
C SER A 305 1.95 -7.89 -22.08
N LEU A 306 2.66 -9.01 -22.29
CA LEU A 306 3.52 -9.64 -21.28
C LEU A 306 4.83 -8.86 -21.03
N PHE A 307 5.16 -7.87 -21.88
CA PHE A 307 6.42 -7.12 -21.83
C PHE A 307 6.26 -5.64 -21.41
N LEU A 308 5.07 -5.21 -20.96
CA LEU A 308 4.80 -3.82 -20.57
C LEU A 308 5.28 -3.48 -19.14
N ARG A 309 5.64 -2.21 -18.91
CA ARG A 309 6.22 -1.69 -17.66
C ARG A 309 5.18 -1.59 -16.54
N ASN A 310 5.64 -1.79 -15.30
CA ASN A 310 4.81 -1.84 -14.06
C ASN A 310 3.89 -0.63 -13.81
N GLY A 311 4.17 0.54 -14.38
CA GLY A 311 3.34 1.75 -14.19
C GLY A 311 2.02 1.72 -14.98
N ASP A 312 2.00 0.99 -16.10
CA ASP A 312 0.88 0.98 -17.05
C ASP A 312 -0.22 -0.04 -16.66
N LEU A 313 -0.02 -0.77 -15.56
CA LEU A 313 -0.84 -1.92 -15.15
C LEU A 313 -1.78 -1.63 -13.96
N GLU A 314 -1.67 -0.49 -13.30
CA GLU A 314 -2.67 -0.06 -12.30
C GLU A 314 -4.00 0.36 -12.95
N GLU A 315 -4.01 0.59 -14.26
CA GLU A 315 -5.21 0.87 -15.06
C GLU A 315 -5.83 -0.37 -15.71
N ILE A 316 -5.11 -1.50 -15.73
CA ILE A 316 -5.64 -2.77 -16.23
C ILE A 316 -6.47 -3.41 -15.11
N ASP A 317 -7.66 -2.83 -14.88
CA ASP A 317 -8.69 -3.39 -14.05
C ASP A 317 -9.10 -4.78 -14.59
N SER A 318 -8.73 -5.82 -13.85
CA SER A 318 -9.34 -7.15 -13.71
C SER A 318 -9.70 -8.00 -14.95
N LYS A 319 -9.49 -7.56 -16.20
CA LYS A 319 -10.09 -8.20 -17.39
C LYS A 319 -9.16 -9.05 -18.25
N SER A 320 -7.84 -8.90 -18.20
CA SER A 320 -6.89 -9.84 -18.85
C SER A 320 -6.32 -10.81 -17.81
N LYS A 321 -7.12 -11.80 -17.40
CA LYS A 321 -6.72 -12.82 -16.41
C LYS A 321 -5.45 -13.59 -16.80
N LEU A 322 -5.09 -13.63 -18.09
CA LEU A 322 -3.87 -14.26 -18.63
C LEU A 322 -2.61 -13.38 -18.44
N ALA A 323 -2.68 -12.07 -18.69
CA ALA A 323 -1.57 -11.16 -18.34
C ALA A 323 -1.39 -11.12 -16.81
N TYR A 324 -2.49 -11.08 -16.05
CA TYR A 324 -2.47 -11.22 -14.59
C TYR A 324 -1.91 -12.57 -14.11
N PHE A 325 -2.05 -13.64 -14.92
CA PHE A 325 -1.53 -14.98 -14.65
C PHE A 325 -0.01 -15.06 -14.81
N PHE A 326 0.59 -14.36 -15.77
CA PHE A 326 2.05 -14.29 -15.95
C PHE A 326 2.71 -13.16 -15.13
N TYR A 327 1.97 -12.10 -14.78
CA TYR A 327 2.51 -10.92 -14.08
C TYR A 327 2.45 -11.00 -12.56
N ARG A 328 1.64 -11.89 -11.96
CA ARG A 328 1.60 -12.08 -10.50
C ARG A 328 2.99 -12.30 -9.87
N PRO A 329 3.91 -13.09 -10.48
CA PRO A 329 5.29 -13.17 -10.01
C PRO A 329 6.15 -11.89 -10.21
N TYR A 330 5.82 -11.01 -11.16
CA TYR A 330 6.53 -9.74 -11.37
C TYR A 330 6.02 -8.59 -10.48
N SER A 331 4.73 -8.59 -10.12
CA SER A 331 4.15 -7.68 -9.10
C SER A 331 4.66 -7.95 -7.67
N ILE A 332 5.51 -8.97 -7.50
CA ILE A 332 6.13 -9.30 -6.22
C ILE A 332 7.14 -8.21 -5.86
N ILE A 333 7.98 -7.83 -6.82
CA ILE A 333 9.11 -6.94 -6.62
C ILE A 333 8.63 -5.50 -6.81
N LYS A 334 8.33 -4.80 -5.72
CA LYS A 334 8.16 -3.35 -5.81
C LYS A 334 9.48 -2.71 -6.20
N ARG A 335 9.50 -2.09 -7.39
CA ARG A 335 10.70 -1.50 -8.00
C ARG A 335 11.38 -0.48 -7.09
N ARG A 336 10.61 0.33 -6.36
CA ARG A 336 11.15 1.33 -5.41
C ARG A 336 11.97 0.67 -4.30
N VAL A 337 11.41 -0.36 -3.68
CA VAL A 337 12.03 -1.16 -2.61
C VAL A 337 13.23 -1.96 -3.12
N LEU A 338 13.12 -2.57 -4.30
CA LEU A 338 14.27 -3.26 -4.88
C LEU A 338 15.39 -2.29 -5.26
N ASN A 339 15.05 -1.13 -5.83
CA ASN A 339 16.03 -0.09 -6.14
C ASN A 339 16.75 0.35 -4.87
N ASP A 340 16.04 0.66 -3.80
CA ASP A 340 16.63 1.06 -2.52
C ASP A 340 17.58 0.00 -1.95
N PHE A 341 17.24 -1.29 -2.07
CA PHE A 341 18.15 -2.39 -1.73
C PHE A 341 19.39 -2.37 -2.63
N ILE A 342 19.23 -2.41 -3.95
CA ILE A 342 20.36 -2.44 -4.91
C ILE A 342 21.29 -1.23 -4.75
N THR A 343 20.75 -0.04 -4.49
CA THR A 343 21.53 1.21 -4.38
C THR A 343 22.26 1.37 -3.05
N PHE A 344 21.93 0.60 -2.01
CA PHE A 344 22.53 0.79 -0.68
C PHE A 344 24.06 0.60 -0.68
N ARG A 345 24.55 -0.50 -1.24
CA ARG A 345 25.99 -0.81 -1.39
C ARG A 345 26.25 -1.63 -2.67
N PRO A 346 26.19 -1.01 -3.87
CA PRO A 346 26.17 -1.74 -5.14
C PRO A 346 27.41 -2.61 -5.36
N LEU A 347 28.61 -2.14 -4.97
CA LEU A 347 29.85 -2.91 -5.11
C LEU A 347 29.81 -4.20 -4.27
N LYS A 348 29.34 -4.14 -3.02
CA LYS A 348 29.23 -5.34 -2.18
C LYS A 348 28.19 -6.32 -2.73
N LEU A 349 27.04 -5.82 -3.20
CA LEU A 349 26.02 -6.66 -3.84
C LEU A 349 26.56 -7.35 -5.10
N PHE A 350 27.32 -6.61 -5.91
CA PHE A 350 27.99 -7.15 -7.09
C PHE A 350 28.99 -8.25 -6.72
N ILE A 351 29.81 -8.05 -5.67
CA ILE A 351 30.71 -9.09 -5.16
C ILE A 351 29.93 -10.33 -4.72
N THR A 352 28.82 -10.18 -3.99
CA THR A 352 27.96 -11.32 -3.58
C THR A 352 27.41 -12.07 -4.80
N PHE A 353 27.00 -11.34 -5.84
CA PHE A 353 26.52 -11.92 -7.09
C PHE A 353 27.63 -12.64 -7.86
N LEU A 354 28.83 -12.06 -7.94
CA LEU A 354 29.99 -12.66 -8.59
C LEU A 354 30.41 -13.95 -7.88
N LEU A 355 30.53 -13.94 -6.55
CA LEU A 355 30.80 -15.13 -5.75
C LEU A 355 29.72 -16.21 -5.94
N THR A 356 28.45 -15.80 -6.08
CA THR A 356 27.34 -16.70 -6.39
C THR A 356 27.51 -17.39 -7.74
N LEU A 357 27.86 -16.62 -8.76
CA LEU A 357 28.03 -17.08 -10.12
C LEU A 357 29.20 -18.05 -10.21
N ILE A 358 30.38 -17.66 -9.71
CA ILE A 358 31.58 -18.52 -9.69
C ILE A 358 31.28 -19.82 -8.96
N HIS A 359 30.67 -19.76 -7.76
CA HIS A 359 30.31 -20.96 -7.00
C HIS A 359 29.36 -21.89 -7.78
N GLY A 360 28.36 -21.33 -8.48
CA GLY A 360 27.43 -22.11 -9.31
C GLY A 360 28.12 -22.85 -10.45
N PHE A 361 29.09 -22.21 -11.12
CA PHE A 361 29.92 -22.84 -12.15
C PHE A 361 30.86 -23.91 -11.56
N THR A 362 31.55 -23.61 -10.46
CA THR A 362 32.46 -24.57 -9.81
C THR A 362 31.72 -25.85 -9.41
N GLN A 363 30.52 -25.73 -8.81
CA GLN A 363 29.71 -26.90 -8.44
C GLN A 363 29.26 -27.74 -9.64
N GLY A 364 29.01 -27.11 -10.79
CA GLY A 364 28.69 -27.80 -12.04
C GLY A 364 29.89 -28.54 -12.62
N ILE A 365 31.06 -27.90 -12.64
CA ILE A 365 32.33 -28.50 -13.09
C ILE A 365 32.67 -29.73 -12.23
N THR A 366 32.49 -29.66 -10.91
CA THR A 366 32.69 -30.81 -10.01
C THR A 366 31.92 -32.05 -10.48
N ILE A 367 30.66 -31.90 -10.89
CA ILE A 367 29.83 -33.03 -11.34
C ILE A 367 30.35 -33.57 -12.68
N LEU A 368 30.80 -32.70 -13.58
CA LEU A 368 31.35 -33.11 -14.87
C LEU A 368 32.66 -33.89 -14.72
N LEU A 369 33.50 -33.54 -13.74
CA LEU A 369 34.75 -34.24 -13.46
C LEU A 369 34.54 -35.70 -12.99
N LEU A 370 33.31 -36.09 -12.63
CA LEU A 370 32.97 -37.49 -12.37
C LEU A 370 32.94 -38.34 -13.65
N ILE A 371 32.64 -37.77 -14.82
CA ILE A 371 32.62 -38.52 -16.10
C ILE A 371 34.00 -39.12 -16.40
N PRO A 372 35.10 -38.34 -16.50
CA PRO A 372 36.42 -38.90 -16.76
C PRO A 372 36.92 -39.77 -15.60
N LEU A 373 36.57 -39.44 -14.34
CA LEU A 373 36.93 -40.28 -13.19
C LEU A 373 36.30 -41.68 -13.28
N LEU A 374 35.01 -41.75 -13.62
CA LEU A 374 34.30 -43.03 -13.81
C LEU A 374 34.79 -43.77 -15.06
N GLY A 375 35.13 -43.06 -16.13
CA GLY A 375 35.72 -43.65 -17.33
C GLY A 375 37.12 -44.25 -17.11
N LEU A 376 37.94 -43.64 -16.25
CA LEU A 376 39.26 -44.16 -15.87
C LEU A 376 39.18 -45.40 -14.96
N LEU A 377 38.03 -45.65 -14.33
CA LEU A 377 37.80 -46.82 -13.47
C LEU A 377 37.39 -48.07 -14.27
N ASP A 378 36.96 -47.93 -15.53
CA ASP A 378 36.62 -49.04 -16.42
C ASP A 378 37.58 -49.09 -17.62
N PRO A 379 38.65 -49.91 -17.56
CA PRO A 379 39.66 -49.99 -18.62
C PRO A 379 39.14 -50.58 -19.95
N THR A 380 37.91 -51.08 -20.02
CA THR A 380 37.31 -51.62 -21.26
C THR A 380 36.61 -50.57 -22.13
N GLN A 381 36.40 -49.35 -21.61
CA GLN A 381 35.69 -48.26 -22.32
C GLN A 381 36.59 -47.09 -22.74
N SER A 382 37.90 -47.21 -22.52
CA SER A 382 38.91 -46.17 -22.77
C SER A 382 39.05 -45.74 -24.23
N GLU A 383 38.64 -46.56 -25.20
CA GLU A 383 38.73 -46.23 -26.64
C GLU A 383 37.50 -45.48 -27.20
N THR A 384 36.35 -45.47 -26.50
CA THR A 384 35.10 -44.84 -27.01
C THR A 384 34.66 -43.61 -26.22
N ALA A 385 35.40 -43.19 -25.20
CA ALA A 385 35.14 -42.00 -24.36
C ALA A 385 35.41 -40.66 -25.09
N GLY A 386 35.31 -40.63 -26.42
CA GLY A 386 35.75 -39.54 -27.28
C GLY A 386 34.63 -38.71 -27.90
N THR A 387 33.60 -38.29 -27.15
CA THR A 387 32.71 -37.22 -27.64
C THR A 387 32.48 -36.10 -26.62
N GLY A 388 32.84 -34.88 -27.04
CA GLY A 388 32.49 -33.63 -26.38
C GLY A 388 33.33 -33.24 -25.16
N ILE A 389 32.84 -33.55 -23.96
CA ILE A 389 33.31 -32.94 -22.70
C ILE A 389 34.60 -33.58 -22.18
N THR A 390 34.76 -34.90 -22.35
CA THR A 390 36.00 -35.62 -22.01
C THR A 390 37.18 -35.15 -22.87
N ALA A 391 36.94 -34.86 -24.16
CA ALA A 391 37.94 -34.29 -25.07
C ALA A 391 38.33 -32.85 -24.70
N LEU A 392 37.36 -32.03 -24.25
CA LEU A 392 37.64 -30.67 -23.74
C LEU A 392 38.46 -30.70 -22.46
N ALA A 393 38.13 -31.58 -21.51
CA ALA A 393 38.88 -31.76 -20.28
C ALA A 393 40.32 -32.25 -20.54
N ALA A 394 40.48 -33.22 -21.46
CA ALA A 394 41.77 -33.72 -21.89
C ALA A 394 42.62 -32.64 -22.59
N LYS A 395 42.02 -31.85 -23.50
CA LYS A 395 42.71 -30.74 -24.18
C LYS A 395 43.13 -29.63 -23.21
N PHE A 396 42.31 -29.34 -22.21
CA PHE A 396 42.64 -28.36 -21.17
C PHE A 396 43.77 -28.84 -20.25
N ALA A 397 43.76 -30.11 -19.85
CA ALA A 397 44.83 -30.71 -19.06
C ALA A 397 46.15 -30.78 -19.84
N GLN A 398 46.10 -31.10 -21.13
CA GLN A 398 47.26 -31.13 -22.02
C GLN A 398 47.86 -29.73 -22.20
N ASN A 399 47.03 -28.68 -22.31
CA ASN A 399 47.48 -27.28 -22.33
C ASN A 399 48.17 -26.85 -21.02
N LEU A 400 47.89 -27.52 -19.90
CA LEU A 400 48.52 -27.29 -18.60
C LEU A 400 49.73 -28.21 -18.34
N GLY A 401 50.06 -29.10 -19.27
CA GLY A 401 51.16 -30.07 -19.14
C GLY A 401 50.89 -31.20 -18.12
N ILE A 402 49.62 -31.47 -17.80
CA ILE A 402 49.22 -32.49 -16.81
C ILE A 402 48.76 -33.75 -17.54
N GLU A 403 49.45 -34.87 -17.32
CA GLU A 403 48.96 -36.18 -17.74
C GLU A 403 47.79 -36.60 -16.85
N LEU A 404 46.61 -36.82 -17.45
CA LEU A 404 45.40 -37.22 -16.73
C LEU A 404 45.46 -38.70 -16.31
N ASN A 405 46.16 -38.98 -15.21
CA ASN A 405 46.06 -40.26 -14.51
C ASN A 405 45.00 -40.19 -13.38
N LEU A 406 44.67 -41.35 -12.79
CA LEU A 406 43.66 -41.45 -11.73
C LEU A 406 43.99 -40.52 -10.53
N ILE A 407 45.26 -40.49 -10.11
CA ILE A 407 45.72 -39.70 -8.96
C ILE A 407 45.58 -38.19 -9.26
N ALA A 408 46.05 -37.73 -10.42
CA ALA A 408 45.94 -36.34 -10.87
C ALA A 408 44.47 -35.91 -10.96
N THR A 409 43.60 -36.76 -11.47
CA THR A 409 42.14 -36.50 -11.56
C THR A 409 41.53 -36.37 -10.16
N LEU A 410 41.88 -37.22 -9.21
CA LEU A 410 41.41 -37.15 -7.81
C LEU A 410 41.92 -35.90 -7.07
N VAL A 411 43.17 -35.50 -7.31
CA VAL A 411 43.75 -34.27 -6.73
C VAL A 411 43.04 -33.04 -7.28
N ILE A 412 42.86 -32.95 -8.59
CA ILE A 412 42.11 -31.85 -9.24
C ILE A 412 40.67 -31.81 -8.72
N TYR A 413 40.00 -32.96 -8.65
CA TYR A 413 38.63 -33.06 -8.14
C TYR A 413 38.52 -32.57 -6.69
N SER A 414 39.45 -32.99 -5.83
CA SER A 414 39.52 -32.56 -4.42
C SER A 414 39.81 -31.07 -4.29
N ALA A 415 40.74 -30.53 -5.08
CA ALA A 415 41.05 -29.11 -5.10
C ALA A 415 39.85 -28.25 -5.52
N VAL A 416 39.12 -28.67 -6.56
CA VAL A 416 37.89 -27.99 -7.01
C VAL A 416 36.80 -28.05 -5.94
N LEU A 417 36.65 -29.17 -5.23
CA LEU A 417 35.71 -29.30 -4.11
C LEU A 417 36.05 -28.36 -2.94
N LEU A 418 37.32 -28.32 -2.53
CA LEU A 418 37.78 -27.43 -1.47
C LEU A 418 37.59 -25.96 -1.86
N PHE A 419 37.92 -25.61 -3.11
CA PHE A 419 37.68 -24.28 -3.64
C PHE A 419 36.18 -23.92 -3.64
N SER A 420 35.31 -24.85 -4.05
CA SER A 420 33.85 -24.65 -3.97
C SER A 420 33.37 -24.42 -2.53
N ALA A 421 33.93 -25.13 -1.55
CA ALA A 421 33.60 -24.95 -0.14
C ALA A 421 34.01 -23.56 0.37
N LEU A 422 35.22 -23.11 0.04
CA LEU A 422 35.71 -21.76 0.35
C LEU A 422 34.84 -20.66 -0.28
N LEU A 423 34.45 -20.83 -1.54
CA LEU A 423 33.53 -19.91 -2.22
C LEU A 423 32.17 -19.86 -1.53
N SER A 424 31.63 -21.01 -1.12
CA SER A 424 30.37 -21.09 -0.38
C SER A 424 30.45 -20.32 0.95
N TYR A 425 31.55 -20.48 1.69
CA TYR A 425 31.82 -19.75 2.93
C TYR A 425 31.91 -18.23 2.69
N ALA A 426 32.75 -17.79 1.76
CA ALA A 426 32.95 -16.38 1.44
C ALA A 426 31.63 -15.71 0.98
N ARG A 427 30.85 -16.40 0.15
CA ARG A 427 29.52 -15.97 -0.29
C ARG A 427 28.55 -15.82 0.88
N SER A 428 28.53 -16.77 1.81
CA SER A 428 27.64 -16.73 2.98
C SER A 428 27.94 -15.51 3.87
N LEU A 429 29.22 -15.26 4.17
CA LEU A 429 29.64 -14.08 4.93
C LEU A 429 29.26 -12.77 4.23
N SER A 430 29.53 -12.67 2.92
CA SER A 430 29.18 -11.50 2.11
C SER A 430 27.68 -11.21 2.15
N GLN A 431 26.84 -12.25 2.08
CA GLN A 431 25.38 -12.10 2.12
C GLN A 431 24.89 -11.62 3.49
N VAL A 432 25.41 -12.16 4.60
CA VAL A 432 25.01 -11.76 5.95
C VAL A 432 25.42 -10.31 6.24
N ASP A 433 26.66 -9.91 5.90
CA ASP A 433 27.14 -8.54 6.06
C ASP A 433 26.26 -7.54 5.29
N TYR A 434 25.90 -7.88 4.05
CA TYR A 434 25.02 -7.04 3.24
C TYR A 434 23.63 -6.89 3.87
N GLN A 435 23.01 -8.01 4.26
CA GLN A 435 21.66 -8.04 4.80
C GLN A 435 21.55 -7.30 6.15
N GLN A 436 22.50 -7.51 7.06
CA GLN A 436 22.53 -6.82 8.35
C GLN A 436 22.87 -5.34 8.19
N GLY A 437 23.81 -5.01 7.29
CA GLY A 437 24.14 -3.61 6.98
C GLY A 437 22.94 -2.84 6.42
N TYR A 438 22.14 -3.47 5.55
CA TYR A 438 20.89 -2.88 5.04
C TYR A 438 19.87 -2.68 6.18
N LEU A 439 19.66 -3.71 7.02
CA LEU A 439 18.72 -3.65 8.14
C LEU A 439 19.07 -2.53 9.13
N TYR A 440 20.34 -2.42 9.51
CA TYR A 440 20.85 -1.39 10.39
C TYR A 440 20.56 0.01 9.83
N ASN A 441 20.90 0.26 8.55
CA ASN A 441 20.69 1.57 7.95
C ASN A 441 19.21 1.92 7.76
N LYS A 442 18.37 0.94 7.41
CA LYS A 442 16.91 1.15 7.34
C LYS A 442 16.32 1.52 8.69
N ARG A 443 16.67 0.81 9.77
CA ARG A 443 16.23 1.16 11.13
C ARG A 443 16.70 2.55 11.53
N LYS A 444 18.00 2.83 11.36
CA LYS A 444 18.60 4.13 11.67
C LYS A 444 17.90 5.27 10.93
N ARG A 445 17.70 5.13 9.62
CA ARG A 445 17.04 6.15 8.78
C ARG A 445 15.59 6.35 9.21
N LEU A 446 14.80 5.28 9.29
CA LEU A 446 13.37 5.40 9.58
C LEU A 446 13.13 5.91 11.01
N TYR A 447 13.93 5.46 11.98
CA TYR A 447 13.88 5.99 13.34
C TYR A 447 14.21 7.49 13.37
N LYS A 448 15.26 7.93 12.67
CA LYS A 448 15.60 9.35 12.53
C LYS A 448 14.44 10.16 11.92
N LYS A 449 13.77 9.63 10.90
CA LYS A 449 12.60 10.28 10.29
C LYS A 449 11.43 10.38 11.28
N VAL A 450 11.13 9.32 12.02
CA VAL A 450 10.05 9.32 13.03
C VAL A 450 10.29 10.40 14.10
N ILE A 451 11.51 10.51 14.66
CA ILE A 451 11.82 11.51 15.71
C ILE A 451 11.87 12.95 15.20
N THR A 452 11.98 13.16 13.88
CA THR A 452 12.03 14.50 13.25
C THR A 452 10.73 14.90 12.57
N SER A 453 9.71 14.03 12.63
CA SER A 453 8.40 14.28 12.03
C SER A 453 7.53 15.20 12.87
N ASP A 454 6.56 15.85 12.22
CA ASP A 454 5.61 16.74 12.86
C ASP A 454 4.79 16.08 13.99
N TRP A 455 4.56 16.81 15.07
CA TRP A 455 3.81 16.35 16.24
C TRP A 455 2.37 15.96 15.90
N SER A 456 1.68 16.73 15.04
CA SER A 456 0.29 16.46 14.67
C SER A 456 0.15 15.11 13.96
N TYR A 457 1.17 14.71 13.19
CA TYR A 457 1.23 13.39 12.58
C TYR A 457 1.47 12.29 13.62
N LEU A 458 2.42 12.50 14.54
CA LEU A 458 2.75 11.51 15.58
C LEU A 458 1.59 11.27 16.55
N ASN A 459 0.85 12.32 16.92
CA ASN A 459 -0.30 12.23 17.83
C ASN A 459 -1.56 11.70 17.13
N GLY A 460 -1.74 12.01 15.84
CA GLY A 460 -2.89 11.53 15.05
C GLY A 460 -2.84 10.04 14.66
N LYS A 461 -1.78 9.31 15.02
CA LYS A 461 -1.59 7.89 14.67
C LYS A 461 -1.30 7.05 15.90
N SER A 462 -1.71 5.78 15.83
CA SER A 462 -1.42 4.82 16.89
C SER A 462 0.10 4.60 17.06
N LYS A 463 0.66 4.97 18.23
CA LYS A 463 2.04 4.69 18.66
C LYS A 463 2.47 3.24 18.37
N HIS A 464 1.54 2.30 18.55
CA HIS A 464 1.73 0.88 18.28
C HIS A 464 2.18 0.57 16.84
N ASN A 465 1.65 1.29 15.85
CA ASN A 465 1.97 1.03 14.44
C ASN A 465 3.44 1.36 14.13
N HIS A 466 3.96 2.47 14.67
CA HIS A 466 5.36 2.84 14.50
C HIS A 466 6.32 1.87 15.20
N ILE A 467 6.00 1.48 16.44
CA ILE A 467 6.80 0.49 17.18
C ILE A 467 6.82 -0.84 16.44
N GLN A 468 5.66 -1.34 15.98
CA GLN A 468 5.61 -2.57 15.20
C GLN A 468 6.45 -2.48 13.92
N VAL A 469 6.39 -1.37 13.20
CA VAL A 469 7.18 -1.22 11.97
C VAL A 469 8.67 -1.32 12.28
N LEU A 470 9.14 -0.58 13.29
CA LEU A 470 10.55 -0.54 13.69
C LEU A 470 11.07 -1.89 14.23
N THR A 471 10.25 -2.59 15.01
CA THR A 471 10.66 -3.81 15.75
C THR A 471 10.36 -5.11 15.01
N SER A 472 9.25 -5.18 14.27
CA SER A 472 8.74 -6.43 13.66
C SER A 472 8.75 -6.40 12.13
N ASP A 473 8.32 -5.30 11.49
CA ASP A 473 8.12 -5.30 10.04
C ASP A 473 9.44 -5.07 9.27
N ILE A 474 10.38 -4.25 9.77
CA ILE A 474 11.72 -4.09 9.15
C ILE A 474 12.53 -5.42 9.15
N PRO A 475 12.59 -6.23 10.23
CA PRO A 475 13.21 -7.55 10.12
C PRO A 475 12.56 -8.45 9.05
N LYS A 476 11.22 -8.41 8.92
CA LYS A 476 10.49 -9.15 7.87
C LYS A 476 10.82 -8.65 6.46
N LEU A 477 11.09 -7.35 6.30
CA LEU A 477 11.62 -6.77 5.07
C LEU A 477 12.99 -7.37 4.73
N ALA A 478 13.90 -7.52 5.70
CA ALA A 478 15.19 -8.17 5.47
C ALA A 478 15.02 -9.66 5.06
N VAL A 479 14.08 -10.37 5.67
CA VAL A 479 13.71 -11.75 5.29
C VAL A 479 13.16 -11.79 3.85
N TYR A 480 12.32 -10.83 3.47
CA TYR A 480 11.82 -10.70 2.10
C TYR A 480 12.97 -10.59 1.08
N TYR A 481 13.95 -9.72 1.34
CA TYR A 481 15.11 -9.56 0.46
C TYR A 481 16.06 -10.75 0.48
N HIS A 482 16.23 -11.40 1.63
CA HIS A 482 16.98 -12.65 1.71
C HIS A 482 16.43 -13.65 0.71
N TYR A 483 15.13 -13.92 0.74
CA TYR A 483 14.51 -14.84 -0.20
C TYR A 483 14.53 -14.34 -1.65
N PHE A 484 14.48 -13.03 -1.90
CA PHE A 484 14.72 -12.49 -3.24
C PHE A 484 16.13 -12.85 -3.76
N THR A 485 17.17 -12.67 -2.94
CA THR A 485 18.53 -13.08 -3.29
C THR A 485 18.68 -14.60 -3.42
N GLU A 486 18.00 -15.40 -2.59
CA GLU A 486 17.95 -16.86 -2.74
C GLU A 486 17.35 -17.29 -4.09
N LEU A 487 16.29 -16.62 -4.54
CA LEU A 487 15.68 -16.92 -5.83
C LEU A 487 16.62 -16.60 -7.00
N ALA A 488 17.33 -15.47 -6.96
CA ALA A 488 18.34 -15.14 -7.96
C ALA A 488 19.47 -16.20 -7.98
N LYS A 489 19.95 -16.58 -6.81
CA LYS A 489 20.99 -17.60 -6.61
C LYS A 489 20.56 -18.97 -7.16
N LYS A 490 19.33 -19.40 -6.89
CA LYS A 490 18.76 -20.65 -7.41
C LYS A 490 18.50 -20.59 -8.91
N GLY A 491 18.07 -19.45 -9.43
CA GLY A 491 17.92 -19.22 -10.87
C GLY A 491 19.25 -19.42 -11.61
N ILE A 492 20.33 -18.81 -11.12
CA ILE A 492 21.69 -19.01 -11.67
C ILE A 492 22.08 -20.48 -11.57
N PHE A 493 21.92 -21.09 -10.40
CA PHE A 493 22.26 -22.50 -10.18
C PHE A 493 21.53 -23.45 -11.14
N ILE A 494 20.20 -23.33 -11.24
CA ILE A 494 19.37 -24.15 -12.15
C ILE A 494 19.79 -23.91 -13.60
N THR A 495 20.02 -22.66 -14.00
CA THR A 495 20.43 -22.32 -15.36
C THR A 495 21.78 -22.95 -15.71
N THR A 496 22.80 -22.76 -14.87
CA THR A 496 24.12 -23.37 -15.07
C THR A 496 24.03 -24.89 -15.17
N HIS A 497 23.32 -25.56 -14.27
CA HIS A 497 23.21 -27.03 -14.29
C HIS A 497 22.35 -27.55 -15.46
N THR A 498 21.35 -26.77 -15.90
CA THR A 498 20.55 -27.10 -17.09
C THR A 498 21.37 -26.97 -18.37
N ILE A 499 22.22 -25.92 -18.48
CA ILE A 499 23.16 -25.77 -19.59
C ILE A 499 24.11 -26.98 -19.64
N LEU A 500 24.67 -27.38 -18.48
CA LEU A 500 25.53 -28.56 -18.40
C LEU A 500 24.79 -29.85 -18.79
N ALA A 501 23.53 -30.03 -18.35
CA ALA A 501 22.71 -31.16 -18.73
C ALA A 501 22.42 -31.17 -20.25
N LEU A 502 22.15 -30.00 -20.85
CA LEU A 502 21.94 -29.86 -22.31
C LEU A 502 23.17 -30.28 -23.12
N LEU A 503 24.37 -29.96 -22.62
CA LEU A 503 25.63 -30.37 -23.25
C LEU A 503 25.85 -31.89 -23.23
N ILE A 504 25.30 -32.59 -22.23
CA ILE A 504 25.38 -34.06 -22.13
C ILE A 504 24.29 -34.71 -22.98
N SER A 505 23.03 -34.29 -22.80
CA SER A 505 21.89 -34.82 -23.54
C SER A 505 20.74 -33.82 -23.59
N TRP A 506 20.50 -33.25 -24.77
CA TRP A 506 19.42 -32.29 -24.98
C TRP A 506 18.03 -32.92 -24.87
N LYS A 507 17.87 -34.17 -25.36
CA LYS A 507 16.60 -34.93 -25.29
C LYS A 507 16.18 -35.17 -23.83
N PHE A 508 17.13 -35.61 -23.00
CA PHE A 508 16.88 -35.85 -21.58
C PHE A 508 16.53 -34.56 -20.85
N THR A 509 17.32 -33.51 -21.08
CA THR A 509 17.14 -32.22 -20.40
C THR A 509 15.80 -31.59 -20.72
N LEU A 510 15.29 -31.77 -21.94
CA LEU A 510 13.97 -31.30 -22.35
C LEU A 510 12.84 -32.00 -21.56
N ILE A 511 12.90 -33.32 -21.41
CA ILE A 511 11.91 -34.11 -20.67
C ILE A 511 11.87 -33.66 -19.19
N VAL A 512 13.04 -33.56 -18.55
CA VAL A 512 13.13 -33.12 -17.15
C VAL A 512 12.63 -31.70 -16.99
N SER A 513 13.01 -30.78 -17.88
CA SER A 513 12.56 -29.38 -17.84
C SER A 513 11.04 -29.26 -17.99
N LEU A 514 10.45 -30.01 -18.94
CA LEU A 514 8.99 -30.02 -19.14
C LEU A 514 8.26 -30.59 -17.93
N SER A 515 8.75 -31.69 -17.36
CA SER A 515 8.16 -32.29 -16.16
C SER A 515 8.20 -31.35 -14.95
N GLY A 516 9.31 -30.62 -14.75
CA GLY A 516 9.45 -29.59 -13.73
C GLY A 516 8.48 -28.41 -13.92
N ILE A 517 8.30 -27.93 -15.16
CA ILE A 517 7.35 -26.86 -15.50
C ILE A 517 5.91 -27.30 -15.22
N ILE A 518 5.52 -28.50 -15.63
CA ILE A 518 4.17 -29.06 -15.40
C ILE A 518 3.90 -29.14 -13.89
N LEU A 519 4.84 -29.70 -13.13
CA LEU A 519 4.72 -29.84 -11.68
C LEU A 519 4.63 -28.47 -10.98
N PHE A 520 5.43 -27.49 -11.41
CA PHE A 520 5.35 -26.12 -10.92
C PHE A 520 3.96 -25.49 -11.17
N LEU A 521 3.38 -25.68 -12.35
CA LEU A 521 2.05 -25.17 -12.70
C LEU A 521 0.95 -25.81 -11.83
N LEU A 522 1.01 -27.12 -11.58
CA LEU A 522 0.05 -27.83 -10.73
C LEU A 522 0.06 -27.33 -9.28
N LEU A 523 1.24 -26.98 -8.78
CA LEU A 523 1.43 -26.59 -7.38
C LEU A 523 1.22 -25.09 -7.12
N ARG A 524 0.97 -24.30 -8.16
CA ARG A 524 0.76 -22.84 -8.06
C ARG A 524 -0.38 -22.44 -7.10
N LYS A 525 -1.42 -23.26 -6.93
CA LYS A 525 -2.52 -22.97 -5.98
C LYS A 525 -2.00 -22.73 -4.55
N TYR A 526 -0.98 -23.47 -4.14
CA TYR A 526 -0.38 -23.36 -2.80
C TYR A 526 0.38 -22.02 -2.64
N LEU A 527 0.98 -21.49 -3.71
CA LEU A 527 1.57 -20.15 -3.71
C LEU A 527 0.52 -19.05 -3.45
N THR A 528 -0.66 -19.19 -4.06
CA THR A 528 -1.73 -18.19 -3.90
C THR A 528 -2.39 -18.24 -2.53
N GLU A 529 -2.46 -19.40 -1.91
CA GLU A 529 -3.00 -19.55 -0.56
C GLU A 529 -2.01 -19.03 0.50
N ALA A 530 -0.70 -19.20 0.28
CA ALA A 530 0.34 -18.66 1.15
C ALA A 530 0.26 -17.14 1.33
N LEU A 531 -0.13 -16.41 0.26
CA LEU A 531 -0.36 -14.96 0.29
C LEU A 531 -1.47 -14.57 1.28
N LYS A 532 -2.61 -15.25 1.22
CA LYS A 532 -3.75 -14.95 2.11
C LYS A 532 -3.41 -15.26 3.55
N LEU A 533 -2.78 -16.41 3.80
CA LEU A 533 -2.36 -16.84 5.12
C LEU A 533 -1.31 -15.89 5.71
N GLY A 534 -0.41 -15.34 4.88
CA GLY A 534 0.57 -14.33 5.27
C GLY A 534 -0.06 -13.00 5.68
N ALA A 535 -1.03 -12.49 4.89
CA ALA A 535 -1.78 -11.28 5.25
C ALA A 535 -2.58 -11.47 6.55
N GLY A 536 -3.22 -12.64 6.72
CA GLY A 536 -3.89 -13.01 7.96
C GLY A 536 -2.94 -13.03 9.16
N ASN A 537 -1.70 -13.50 8.98
CA ASN A 537 -0.70 -13.56 10.05
C ASN A 537 -0.35 -12.17 10.62
N ILE A 538 -0.19 -11.16 9.75
CA ILE A 538 0.12 -9.80 10.18
C ILE A 538 -1.07 -9.15 10.90
N PHE A 539 -2.30 -9.40 10.42
CA PHE A 539 -3.51 -8.92 11.08
C PHE A 539 -3.69 -9.54 12.48
N ILE A 540 -3.56 -10.87 12.59
CA ILE A 540 -3.70 -11.58 13.87
C ILE A 540 -2.62 -11.15 14.86
N ASN A 541 -1.36 -11.01 14.40
CA ASN A 541 -0.26 -10.57 15.26
C ASN A 541 -0.46 -9.12 15.75
N ARG A 542 -0.98 -8.22 14.91
CA ARG A 542 -1.37 -6.86 15.31
C ARG A 542 -2.44 -6.87 16.39
N GLN A 543 -3.47 -7.67 16.19
CA GLN A 543 -4.55 -7.81 17.14
C GLN A 543 -4.05 -8.35 18.49
N MET A 544 -3.17 -9.36 18.46
CA MET A 544 -2.59 -9.95 19.67
C MET A 544 -1.76 -8.94 20.47
N LEU A 545 -0.94 -8.13 19.81
CA LEU A 545 -0.17 -7.08 20.47
C LEU A 545 -1.08 -5.98 21.04
N LYS A 546 -2.13 -5.60 20.32
CA LYS A 546 -3.13 -4.65 20.81
C LYS A 546 -3.84 -5.18 22.06
N GLU A 547 -4.25 -6.44 22.06
CA GLU A 547 -4.94 -7.04 23.21
C GLU A 547 -4.05 -7.11 24.46
N ALA A 548 -2.75 -7.35 24.28
CA ALA A 548 -1.77 -7.26 25.36
C ALA A 548 -1.60 -5.81 25.86
N ASP A 549 -1.52 -4.84 24.95
CA ASP A 549 -1.40 -3.41 25.28
C ASP A 549 -2.65 -2.86 25.99
N ASP A 550 -3.85 -3.26 25.53
CA ASP A 550 -5.13 -2.94 26.18
C ASP A 550 -5.11 -3.40 27.65
N PHE A 551 -4.63 -4.63 27.92
CA PHE A 551 -4.49 -5.14 29.30
C PHE A 551 -3.47 -4.34 30.11
N TRP A 552 -2.27 -4.10 29.59
CA TRP A 552 -1.24 -3.35 30.33
C TRP A 552 -1.67 -1.91 30.65
N THR A 553 -2.35 -1.25 29.71
CA THR A 553 -2.91 0.09 29.91
C THR A 553 -4.00 0.10 30.99
N THR A 554 -4.74 -1.01 31.15
CA THR A 554 -5.86 -1.12 32.09
C THR A 554 -5.56 -2.04 33.27
N VAL A 555 -4.29 -2.41 33.51
CA VAL A 555 -3.92 -3.50 34.44
C VAL A 555 -4.46 -3.29 35.85
N LYS A 556 -4.44 -2.05 36.34
CA LYS A 556 -4.99 -1.70 37.66
C LYS A 556 -6.50 -1.89 37.72
N ILE A 557 -7.23 -1.50 36.67
CA ILE A 557 -8.68 -1.70 36.55
C ILE A 557 -9.00 -3.18 36.43
N ALA A 558 -8.23 -3.90 35.61
CA ALA A 558 -8.40 -5.33 35.41
C ALA A 558 -8.30 -6.08 36.75
N LYS A 559 -7.26 -5.77 37.54
CA LYS A 559 -7.02 -6.33 38.87
C LYS A 559 -8.07 -5.89 39.90
N ALA A 560 -8.42 -4.62 39.93
CA ALA A 560 -9.39 -4.08 40.90
C ALA A 560 -10.80 -4.63 40.69
N HIS A 561 -11.20 -4.87 39.43
CA HIS A 561 -12.52 -5.38 39.07
C HIS A 561 -12.55 -6.90 38.86
N ASN A 562 -11.44 -7.61 39.13
CA ASN A 562 -11.31 -9.06 38.90
C ASN A 562 -11.76 -9.49 37.49
N SER A 563 -11.35 -8.72 36.47
CA SER A 563 -11.77 -8.88 35.07
C SER A 563 -10.68 -9.48 34.18
N GLU A 564 -9.64 -10.08 34.76
CA GLU A 564 -8.53 -10.69 34.03
C GLU A 564 -8.99 -11.80 33.08
N GLU A 565 -10.03 -12.54 33.45
CA GLU A 565 -10.58 -13.61 32.62
C GLU A 565 -11.11 -13.08 31.28
N PHE A 566 -11.69 -11.87 31.25
CA PHE A 566 -12.12 -11.23 30.01
C PHE A 566 -10.94 -11.00 29.04
N TYR A 567 -9.84 -10.43 29.57
CA TYR A 567 -8.63 -10.19 28.77
C TYR A 567 -7.95 -11.49 28.35
N PHE A 568 -7.88 -12.47 29.26
CA PHE A 568 -7.37 -13.80 28.97
C PHE A 568 -8.15 -14.47 27.84
N ASN A 569 -9.48 -14.47 27.89
CA ASN A 569 -10.33 -15.08 26.87
C ASN A 569 -10.16 -14.39 25.50
N LYS A 570 -10.13 -13.04 25.48
CA LYS A 570 -9.89 -12.26 24.25
C LYS A 570 -8.54 -12.62 23.61
N PHE A 571 -7.47 -12.63 24.41
CA PHE A 571 -6.13 -13.01 23.96
C PHE A 571 -6.07 -14.48 23.50
N ASN A 572 -6.68 -15.39 24.27
CA ASN A 572 -6.72 -16.83 23.97
C ASN A 572 -7.46 -17.11 22.65
N ASP A 573 -8.55 -16.41 22.36
CA ASP A 573 -9.27 -16.55 21.08
C ASP A 573 -8.42 -16.08 19.90
N THR A 574 -7.70 -14.96 20.04
CA THR A 574 -6.73 -14.53 19.03
C THR A 574 -5.59 -15.54 18.88
N ASN A 575 -5.11 -16.11 19.98
CA ASN A 575 -4.05 -17.13 19.96
C ASN A 575 -4.52 -18.44 19.28
N LYS A 576 -5.77 -18.88 19.51
CA LYS A 576 -6.36 -20.01 18.78
C LYS A 576 -6.44 -19.75 17.27
N ARG A 577 -6.84 -18.53 16.87
CA ARG A 577 -6.82 -18.12 15.45
C ARG A 577 -5.41 -18.13 14.87
N MET A 578 -4.41 -17.68 15.64
CA MET A 578 -3.00 -17.71 15.26
C MET A 578 -2.51 -19.15 15.04
N ALA A 579 -2.77 -20.04 16.01
CA ALA A 579 -2.41 -21.45 15.91
C ALA A 579 -3.07 -22.14 14.69
N ALA A 580 -4.36 -21.89 14.46
CA ALA A 580 -5.06 -22.41 13.29
C ALA A 580 -4.47 -21.88 11.97
N ASN A 581 -4.09 -20.59 11.92
CA ASN A 581 -3.46 -19.99 10.75
C ASN A 581 -2.05 -20.55 10.51
N GLN A 582 -1.25 -20.75 11.56
CA GLN A 582 0.07 -21.36 11.48
C GLN A 582 -0.01 -22.82 11.02
N TYR A 583 -0.97 -23.60 11.53
CA TYR A 583 -1.21 -24.96 11.06
C TYR A 583 -1.56 -24.99 9.56
N LYS A 584 -2.49 -24.12 9.11
CA LYS A 584 -2.82 -23.99 7.68
C LYS A 584 -1.59 -23.60 6.86
N GLN A 585 -0.74 -22.71 7.36
CA GLN A 585 0.48 -22.29 6.70
C GLN A 585 1.51 -23.44 6.59
N ALA A 586 1.71 -24.20 7.67
CA ALA A 586 2.57 -25.37 7.68
C ALA A 586 2.08 -26.43 6.71
N LYS A 587 0.77 -26.73 6.72
CA LYS A 587 0.13 -27.65 5.76
C LYS A 587 0.32 -27.17 4.31
N ASN A 588 0.15 -25.88 4.05
CA ASN A 588 0.32 -25.28 2.73
C ASN A 588 1.78 -25.30 2.25
N ARG A 589 2.76 -25.51 3.14
CA ARG A 589 4.18 -25.76 2.79
C ARG A 589 4.47 -27.25 2.61
N ALA A 590 3.94 -28.11 3.50
CA ALA A 590 4.23 -29.54 3.53
C ALA A 590 3.64 -30.31 2.33
N ILE A 591 2.41 -29.99 1.89
CA ILE A 591 1.77 -30.72 0.79
C ILE A 591 2.55 -30.58 -0.53
N PRO A 592 2.95 -29.37 -0.99
CA PRO A 592 3.81 -29.25 -2.16
C PRO A 592 5.11 -30.02 -2.04
N GLN A 593 5.75 -30.01 -0.87
CA GLN A 593 6.99 -30.75 -0.64
C GLN A 593 6.80 -32.26 -0.84
N LEU A 594 5.75 -32.83 -0.24
CA LEU A 594 5.38 -34.23 -0.44
C LEU A 594 5.13 -34.57 -1.92
N LEU A 595 4.33 -33.74 -2.61
CA LEU A 595 4.01 -33.95 -4.03
C LEU A 595 5.25 -33.87 -4.91
N PHE A 596 6.18 -32.95 -4.62
CA PHE A 596 7.47 -32.90 -5.31
C PHE A 596 8.29 -34.15 -5.02
N THR A 597 8.44 -34.59 -3.77
CA THR A 597 9.23 -35.80 -3.45
C THR A 597 8.72 -37.03 -4.20
N ILE A 598 7.40 -37.25 -4.21
CA ILE A 598 6.79 -38.37 -4.95
C ILE A 598 7.04 -38.24 -6.44
N ALA A 599 6.76 -37.06 -7.02
CA ALA A 599 6.99 -36.82 -8.44
C ALA A 599 8.47 -36.99 -8.83
N GLY A 600 9.40 -36.57 -7.98
CA GLY A 600 10.84 -36.70 -8.20
C GLY A 600 11.28 -38.17 -8.28
N VAL A 601 10.81 -39.01 -7.36
CA VAL A 601 11.10 -40.45 -7.38
C VAL A 601 10.53 -41.10 -8.65
N VAL A 602 9.27 -40.82 -8.98
CA VAL A 602 8.62 -41.38 -10.18
C VAL A 602 9.35 -40.95 -11.46
N LEU A 603 9.67 -39.66 -11.58
CA LEU A 603 10.42 -39.13 -12.72
C LEU A 603 11.82 -39.73 -12.83
N LEU A 604 12.50 -39.94 -11.69
CA LEU A 604 13.82 -40.56 -11.67
C LEU A 604 13.77 -42.02 -12.17
N VAL A 605 12.78 -42.80 -11.74
CA VAL A 605 12.60 -44.20 -12.20
C VAL A 605 12.29 -44.25 -13.69
N ILE A 606 11.34 -43.43 -14.17
CA ILE A 606 11.01 -43.32 -15.60
C ILE A 606 12.26 -42.92 -16.39
N PHE A 607 13.04 -41.99 -15.86
CA PHE A 607 14.28 -41.56 -16.50
C PHE A 607 15.29 -42.70 -16.62
N ILE A 608 15.59 -43.42 -15.54
CA ILE A 608 16.56 -44.53 -15.56
C ILE A 608 16.14 -45.57 -16.61
N TYR A 609 14.85 -45.89 -16.65
CA TYR A 609 14.27 -46.81 -17.64
C TYR A 609 14.45 -46.31 -19.08
N LEU A 610 14.10 -45.05 -19.37
CA LEU A 610 14.24 -44.47 -20.72
C LEU A 610 15.70 -44.35 -21.16
N ALA A 611 16.60 -44.00 -20.23
CA ALA A 611 18.02 -43.87 -20.51
C ALA A 611 18.67 -45.22 -20.83
N TYR A 612 18.24 -46.29 -20.14
CA TYR A 612 18.72 -47.65 -20.37
C TYR A 612 18.15 -48.26 -21.65
N GLU A 613 16.82 -48.25 -21.83
CA GLU A 613 16.16 -49.02 -22.92
C GLU A 613 16.06 -48.25 -24.25
N LYS A 614 15.84 -46.92 -24.21
CA LYS A 614 15.53 -46.13 -25.42
C LYS A 614 16.66 -45.25 -25.94
N MET A 615 17.68 -45.01 -25.12
CA MET A 615 18.73 -44.03 -25.42
C MET A 615 20.15 -44.63 -25.44
N GLU A 616 20.30 -45.93 -25.12
CA GLU A 616 21.58 -46.68 -25.13
C GLU A 616 22.74 -45.89 -24.49
N MET A 617 22.45 -45.19 -23.39
CA MET A 617 23.42 -44.28 -22.77
C MET A 617 24.48 -45.05 -22.00
N GLN A 618 25.74 -44.60 -22.11
CA GLN A 618 26.83 -45.15 -21.30
C GLN A 618 26.60 -44.88 -19.80
N LEU A 619 27.02 -45.84 -18.96
CA LEU A 619 26.83 -45.79 -17.51
C LEU A 619 27.38 -44.49 -16.87
N PRO A 620 28.58 -43.96 -17.21
CA PRO A 620 29.08 -42.71 -16.64
C PRO A 620 28.17 -41.50 -16.93
N SER A 621 27.63 -41.42 -18.15
CA SER A 621 26.72 -40.35 -18.56
C SER A 621 25.37 -40.45 -17.85
N MET A 622 24.86 -41.67 -17.66
CA MET A 622 23.64 -41.92 -16.89
C MET A 622 23.81 -41.49 -15.42
N VAL A 623 24.91 -41.89 -14.77
CA VAL A 623 25.22 -41.53 -13.38
C VAL A 623 25.30 -40.02 -13.21
N VAL A 624 25.98 -39.32 -14.11
CA VAL A 624 26.07 -37.85 -14.04
C VAL A 624 24.72 -37.17 -14.24
N LEU A 625 23.87 -37.65 -15.14
CA LEU A 625 22.53 -37.10 -15.32
C LEU A 625 21.62 -37.36 -14.11
N ILE A 626 21.72 -38.53 -13.47
CA ILE A 626 21.05 -38.83 -12.19
C ILE A 626 21.51 -37.83 -11.12
N LEU A 627 22.82 -37.57 -11.02
CA LEU A 627 23.37 -36.62 -10.06
C LEU A 627 22.90 -35.18 -10.35
N LEU A 628 22.89 -34.76 -11.60
CA LEU A 628 22.35 -33.46 -12.01
C LEU A 628 20.86 -33.33 -11.66
N PHE A 629 20.05 -34.37 -11.92
CA PHE A 629 18.64 -34.40 -11.52
C PHE A 629 18.50 -34.29 -10.00
N SER A 630 19.26 -35.07 -9.23
CA SER A 630 19.22 -35.06 -7.76
C SER A 630 19.58 -33.71 -7.15
N ARG A 631 20.34 -32.87 -7.87
CA ARG A 631 20.67 -31.51 -7.45
C ARG A 631 19.68 -30.46 -7.93
N ILE A 632 19.22 -30.55 -9.18
CA ILE A 632 18.28 -29.58 -9.77
C ILE A 632 16.89 -29.73 -9.14
N PHE A 633 16.41 -30.97 -8.98
CA PHE A 633 15.03 -31.25 -8.58
C PHE A 633 14.66 -30.66 -7.20
N PRO A 634 15.48 -30.82 -6.14
CA PRO A 634 15.21 -30.17 -4.85
C PRO A 634 15.19 -28.64 -4.88
N GLN A 635 15.86 -28.00 -5.85
CA GLN A 635 15.81 -26.54 -5.98
C GLN A 635 14.41 -26.06 -6.35
N PHE A 636 13.64 -26.82 -7.15
CA PHE A 636 12.25 -26.49 -7.44
C PHE A 636 11.36 -26.57 -6.19
N MET A 637 11.61 -27.55 -5.30
CA MET A 637 10.89 -27.67 -4.02
C MET A 637 11.10 -26.46 -3.14
N THR A 638 12.36 -26.07 -2.98
CA THR A 638 12.73 -24.96 -2.11
C THR A 638 12.42 -23.60 -2.73
N LEU A 639 12.38 -23.49 -4.06
CA LEU A 639 11.93 -22.29 -4.77
C LEU A 639 10.47 -21.97 -4.43
N ASN A 640 9.61 -23.00 -4.31
CA ASN A 640 8.24 -22.82 -3.83
C ASN A 640 8.19 -22.30 -2.39
N SER A 641 9.01 -22.85 -1.47
CA SER A 641 9.06 -22.36 -0.09
C SER A 641 9.61 -20.93 0.02
N ASP A 642 10.61 -20.58 -0.79
CA ASP A 642 11.23 -19.25 -0.79
C ASP A 642 10.25 -18.20 -1.29
N ILE A 643 9.57 -18.50 -2.41
CA ILE A 643 8.51 -17.64 -2.93
C ILE A 643 7.40 -17.50 -1.87
N ASN A 644 7.02 -18.57 -1.18
CA ASN A 644 6.05 -18.51 -0.09
C ASN A 644 6.50 -17.61 1.06
N ASN A 645 7.77 -17.70 1.47
CA ASN A 645 8.33 -16.86 2.52
C ASN A 645 8.41 -15.39 2.10
N MET A 646 8.79 -15.12 0.86
CA MET A 646 8.78 -13.77 0.29
C MET A 646 7.34 -13.22 0.27
N TYR A 647 6.37 -14.01 -0.18
CA TYR A 647 4.96 -13.62 -0.19
C TYR A 647 4.38 -13.39 1.20
N SER A 648 4.70 -14.22 2.19
CA SER A 648 4.19 -14.04 3.55
C SER A 648 4.67 -12.77 4.23
N ASN A 649 5.80 -12.20 3.77
CA ASN A 649 6.38 -10.97 4.31
C ASN A 649 6.06 -9.72 3.47
N LYS A 650 5.37 -9.86 2.33
CA LYS A 650 5.04 -8.74 1.42
C LYS A 650 4.23 -7.62 2.10
N GLU A 651 3.32 -7.96 3.00
CA GLU A 651 2.53 -6.94 3.72
C GLU A 651 3.37 -6.14 4.71
N ALA A 652 4.43 -6.73 5.28
CA ALA A 652 5.39 -5.99 6.11
C ALA A 652 6.18 -4.97 5.28
N VAL A 653 6.57 -5.33 4.04
CA VAL A 653 7.18 -4.40 3.08
C VAL A 653 6.29 -3.20 2.82
N LYS A 654 4.99 -3.43 2.56
CA LYS A 654 4.02 -2.34 2.34
C LYS A 654 3.87 -1.45 3.58
N SER A 655 3.90 -2.03 4.77
CA SER A 655 3.82 -1.31 6.05
C SER A 655 5.00 -0.34 6.20
N VAL A 656 6.22 -0.81 5.94
CA VAL A 656 7.44 0.01 5.98
C VAL A 656 7.40 1.11 4.93
N GLU A 657 7.05 0.79 3.68
CA GLU A 657 6.96 1.79 2.60
C GLU A 657 5.93 2.86 2.89
N LYS A 658 4.75 2.46 3.40
CA LYS A 658 3.69 3.41 3.73
C LYS A 658 4.18 4.40 4.78
N LEU A 659 4.81 3.89 5.85
CA LEU A 659 5.38 4.76 6.87
C LEU A 659 6.48 5.65 6.28
N GLU A 660 7.38 5.10 5.47
CA GLU A 660 8.45 5.89 4.84
C GLU A 660 7.90 7.02 3.95
N SER A 661 6.87 6.77 3.13
CA SER A 661 6.23 7.80 2.32
C SER A 661 5.47 8.85 3.15
N GLU A 662 4.77 8.41 4.21
CA GLU A 662 4.03 9.34 5.10
C GLU A 662 4.99 10.29 5.83
N LEU A 663 6.22 9.84 6.13
CA LEU A 663 7.25 10.64 6.77
C LEU A 663 7.98 11.57 5.77
N GLU A 664 8.22 11.13 4.52
CA GLU A 664 8.92 11.94 3.50
C GLU A 664 8.21 13.25 3.14
N GLU A 665 6.87 13.25 3.13
CA GLU A 665 6.07 14.45 2.86
C GLU A 665 6.08 15.46 4.02
N ARG A 666 6.62 15.06 5.18
CA ARG A 666 6.43 15.77 6.46
C ARG A 666 7.73 15.96 7.24
N GLU A 667 8.88 15.76 6.60
CA GLU A 667 10.18 15.99 7.22
C GLU A 667 10.36 17.49 7.50
N PHE A 668 10.56 17.85 8.77
CA PHE A 668 11.04 19.18 9.14
C PHE A 668 12.49 19.31 8.65
N LYS A 669 12.71 20.19 7.67
CA LYS A 669 14.07 20.61 7.31
C LYS A 669 14.62 21.43 8.47
N ARG A 670 15.42 20.80 9.34
CA ARG A 670 16.28 21.51 10.28
C ARG A 670 17.38 22.21 9.48
N GLU A 671 17.11 23.40 8.99
CA GLU A 671 18.18 24.35 8.81
C GLU A 671 18.65 24.76 10.21
N LYS A 672 19.98 24.80 10.41
CA LYS A 672 20.54 25.36 11.65
C LYS A 672 20.19 26.84 11.66
N SER A 673 19.04 27.21 12.23
CA SER A 673 18.82 28.58 12.66
C SER A 673 19.93 28.91 13.67
N GLN A 674 20.84 29.80 13.29
CA GLN A 674 22.02 30.15 14.08
C GLN A 674 21.70 31.15 15.21
N THR A 675 20.47 31.66 15.29
CA THR A 675 20.08 32.70 16.23
C THR A 675 19.11 32.14 17.26
N GLU A 676 19.51 32.16 18.54
CA GLU A 676 18.58 32.04 19.66
C GLU A 676 17.56 33.18 19.58
N ILE A 677 16.27 32.87 19.75
CA ILE A 677 15.24 33.90 19.84
C ILE A 677 15.17 34.33 21.30
N GLU A 678 15.83 35.45 21.60
CA GLU A 678 15.60 36.15 22.86
C GLU A 678 14.38 37.06 22.74
N PHE A 679 13.63 37.20 23.83
CA PHE A 679 12.54 38.17 23.92
C PHE A 679 12.62 38.95 25.23
N SER A 680 12.34 40.24 25.13
CA SER A 680 12.48 41.22 26.20
C SER A 680 11.15 41.91 26.54
N ASN A 681 10.20 41.95 25.62
CA ASN A 681 8.96 42.71 25.80
C ASN A 681 7.75 41.79 26.00
N ARG A 682 7.34 41.02 24.98
CA ARG A 682 6.11 40.22 25.05
C ARG A 682 6.01 39.14 23.98
N VAL A 683 5.21 38.12 24.29
CA VAL A 683 4.74 37.10 23.34
C VAL A 683 3.28 37.36 23.03
N GLU A 684 2.92 37.37 21.75
CA GLU A 684 1.58 37.74 21.29
C GLU A 684 1.01 36.66 20.38
N ILE A 685 -0.28 36.40 20.54
CA ILE A 685 -1.11 35.65 19.61
C ILE A 685 -2.06 36.65 18.96
N ARG A 686 -2.03 36.72 17.62
CA ARG A 686 -2.82 37.66 16.83
C ARG A 686 -3.78 36.91 15.90
N SER A 687 -5.07 37.21 15.97
CA SER A 687 -6.14 36.66 15.11
C SER A 687 -6.13 35.13 14.96
N LEU A 688 -5.92 34.41 16.05
CA LEU A 688 -5.87 32.95 16.03
C LEU A 688 -7.24 32.35 15.68
N THR A 689 -7.29 31.61 14.59
CA THR A 689 -8.43 30.77 14.21
C THR A 689 -7.99 29.33 14.11
N PHE A 690 -8.50 28.46 14.99
CA PHE A 690 -8.07 27.06 15.07
C PHE A 690 -9.24 26.13 15.36
N ALA A 691 -9.23 24.96 14.72
CA ALA A 691 -10.23 23.91 14.86
C ALA A 691 -9.56 22.53 14.83
N HIS A 692 -9.78 21.69 15.85
CA HIS A 692 -9.34 20.29 15.83
C HIS A 692 -10.07 19.47 14.76
N THR A 693 -11.31 19.85 14.45
CA THR A 693 -12.14 19.21 13.41
C THR A 693 -12.71 20.30 12.50
N PRO A 694 -12.66 20.14 11.17
CA PRO A 694 -13.22 21.11 10.24
C PRO A 694 -14.67 21.47 10.61
N GLY A 695 -14.96 22.78 10.70
CA GLY A 695 -16.28 23.30 11.04
C GLY A 695 -16.59 23.46 12.53
N LYS A 696 -15.72 23.00 13.44
CA LYS A 696 -15.82 23.26 14.90
C LYS A 696 -14.61 24.03 15.40
N TYR A 697 -14.69 25.35 15.32
CA TYR A 697 -13.63 26.25 15.80
C TYR A 697 -13.53 26.20 17.32
N LEU A 698 -12.33 25.91 17.81
CA LEU A 698 -11.97 26.04 19.21
C LEU A 698 -11.56 27.49 19.52
N PHE A 699 -10.83 28.12 18.59
CA PHE A 699 -10.49 29.54 18.62
C PHE A 699 -10.96 30.19 17.32
N LYS A 700 -11.56 31.38 17.42
CA LYS A 700 -12.00 32.17 16.26
C LYS A 700 -11.60 33.63 16.50
N ASP A 701 -10.67 34.13 15.69
CA ASP A 701 -10.09 35.47 15.84
C ASP A 701 -9.65 35.79 17.29
N PHE A 702 -8.95 34.84 17.91
CA PHE A 702 -8.50 34.95 19.30
C PHE A 702 -7.21 35.76 19.41
N TRP A 703 -7.13 36.62 20.42
CA TRP A 703 -5.98 37.47 20.73
C TRP A 703 -5.53 37.26 22.17
N ALA A 704 -4.22 37.17 22.38
CA ALA A 704 -3.62 37.09 23.71
C ALA A 704 -2.23 37.71 23.73
N THR A 705 -1.88 38.34 24.86
CA THR A 705 -0.57 38.94 25.08
C THR A 705 -0.01 38.44 26.41
N PHE A 706 1.26 38.04 26.40
CA PHE A 706 2.01 37.57 27.55
C PHE A 706 3.21 38.49 27.75
N GLU A 707 3.12 39.38 28.74
CA GLU A 707 4.18 40.36 29.04
C GLU A 707 5.40 39.67 29.64
N ALA A 708 6.61 40.08 29.22
CA ALA A 708 7.84 39.51 29.71
C ALA A 708 8.00 39.73 31.22
N LYS A 709 8.62 38.76 31.91
CA LYS A 709 8.88 38.81 33.37
C LYS A 709 7.61 39.02 34.22
N SER A 710 6.48 38.53 33.71
CA SER A 710 5.21 38.51 34.41
C SER A 710 4.70 37.08 34.58
N ILE A 711 3.78 36.88 35.51
CA ILE A 711 3.01 35.64 35.64
C ILE A 711 1.62 35.86 35.03
N THR A 712 1.34 35.20 33.92
CA THR A 712 0.03 35.21 33.27
C THR A 712 -0.70 33.90 33.54
N GLY A 713 -1.86 33.98 34.19
CA GLY A 713 -2.76 32.85 34.40
C GLY A 713 -3.66 32.61 33.19
N ILE A 714 -3.79 31.36 32.74
CA ILE A 714 -4.79 30.95 31.74
C ILE A 714 -5.86 30.12 32.46
N MET A 715 -7.08 30.64 32.49
CA MET A 715 -8.22 30.06 33.21
C MET A 715 -9.36 29.70 32.26
N GLY A 716 -10.17 28.71 32.65
CA GLY A 716 -11.34 28.30 31.87
C GLY A 716 -11.77 26.86 32.18
N LYS A 717 -12.97 26.49 31.73
CA LYS A 717 -13.53 25.13 31.91
C LYS A 717 -12.62 24.06 31.29
N SER A 718 -12.72 22.82 31.76
CA SER A 718 -12.06 21.69 31.10
C SER A 718 -12.55 21.58 29.65
N GLY A 719 -11.63 21.35 28.71
CA GLY A 719 -11.94 21.33 27.27
C GLY A 719 -12.07 22.70 26.59
N ALA A 720 -11.91 23.83 27.30
CA ALA A 720 -11.95 25.18 26.70
C ALA A 720 -10.75 25.48 25.76
N GLY A 721 -9.77 24.58 25.65
CA GLY A 721 -8.62 24.74 24.77
C GLY A 721 -7.33 25.24 25.42
N LYS A 722 -7.22 25.25 26.75
CA LYS A 722 -6.04 25.74 27.50
C LYS A 722 -4.73 25.04 27.09
N THR A 723 -4.68 23.71 27.12
CA THR A 723 -3.53 22.93 26.64
C THR A 723 -3.27 23.15 25.15
N THR A 724 -4.33 23.29 24.34
CA THR A 724 -4.18 23.63 22.92
C THR A 724 -3.55 25.00 22.72
N LEU A 725 -3.84 25.97 23.59
CA LEU A 725 -3.20 27.28 23.55
C LEU A 725 -1.70 27.18 23.90
N ILE A 726 -1.33 26.36 24.90
CA ILE A 726 0.08 26.03 25.18
C ILE A 726 0.75 25.38 23.96
N ASP A 727 0.10 24.42 23.31
CA ASP A 727 0.63 23.75 22.12
C ASP A 727 0.84 24.76 20.96
N ILE A 728 0.02 25.82 20.88
CA ILE A 728 0.20 26.90 19.91
C ILE A 728 1.35 27.83 20.30
N ILE A 729 1.46 28.21 21.58
CA ILE A 729 2.55 29.07 22.08
C ILE A 729 3.91 28.38 21.89
N THR A 730 3.99 27.08 22.15
CA THR A 730 5.20 26.26 21.89
C THR A 730 5.49 26.06 20.39
N GLY A 731 4.52 26.42 19.53
CA GLY A 731 4.54 26.16 18.11
C GLY A 731 4.50 24.67 17.76
N ILE A 732 4.09 23.81 18.69
CA ILE A 732 3.80 22.39 18.45
C ILE A 732 2.60 22.27 17.49
N LEU A 733 1.60 23.14 17.68
CA LEU A 733 0.54 23.40 16.72
C LEU A 733 0.81 24.75 16.05
N ASN A 734 0.87 24.80 14.73
CA ASN A 734 1.10 26.06 14.01
C ASN A 734 -0.06 26.39 13.05
N PRO A 735 -1.16 26.96 13.57
CA PRO A 735 -2.22 27.49 12.73
C PRO A 735 -1.80 28.85 12.14
N GLN A 736 -1.14 28.81 10.98
CA GLN A 736 -1.07 29.96 10.07
C GLN A 736 -0.35 31.21 10.63
N SER A 737 0.73 31.03 11.39
CA SER A 737 1.65 32.12 11.75
C SER A 737 1.04 33.22 12.65
N SER A 738 0.15 32.85 13.58
CA SER A 738 -0.46 33.77 14.55
C SER A 738 0.44 34.15 15.73
N LEU A 739 1.64 33.54 15.86
CA LEU A 739 2.55 33.72 16.99
C LEU A 739 3.60 34.79 16.69
N TYR A 740 3.71 35.77 17.57
CA TYR A 740 4.67 36.87 17.50
C TYR A 740 5.47 36.98 18.80
N VAL A 741 6.76 37.29 18.68
CA VAL A 741 7.67 37.48 19.82
C VAL A 741 8.37 38.82 19.61
N ASP A 742 8.14 39.78 20.51
CA ASP A 742 8.61 41.16 20.36
C ASP A 742 8.25 41.80 19.00
N GLY A 743 7.09 41.43 18.46
CA GLY A 743 6.61 41.88 17.15
C GLY A 743 7.15 41.10 15.95
N LEU A 744 8.13 40.21 16.13
CA LEU A 744 8.63 39.30 15.10
C LEU A 744 7.73 38.08 14.97
N GLN A 745 7.24 37.80 13.76
CA GLN A 745 6.41 36.63 13.49
C GLN A 745 7.26 35.35 13.53
N ILE A 746 6.87 34.37 14.33
CA ILE A 746 7.57 33.09 14.41
C ILE A 746 7.16 32.19 13.23
N THR A 747 8.10 31.99 12.31
CA THR A 747 7.93 31.09 11.16
C THR A 747 8.31 29.65 11.52
N GLN A 748 7.99 28.68 10.65
CA GLN A 748 8.33 27.27 10.90
C GLN A 748 9.84 27.03 11.04
N GLU A 749 10.66 27.75 10.28
CA GLU A 749 12.12 27.63 10.31
C GLU A 749 12.72 28.12 11.63
N MET A 750 12.03 29.05 12.31
CA MET A 750 12.45 29.64 13.57
C MET A 750 12.00 28.81 14.80
N LEU A 751 11.07 27.86 14.63
CA LEU A 751 10.53 27.05 15.73
C LEU A 751 11.60 26.32 16.57
N PRO A 752 12.67 25.75 16.00
CA PRO A 752 13.72 25.13 16.81
C PRO A 752 14.39 26.12 17.78
N ALA A 753 14.69 27.33 17.33
CA ALA A 753 15.29 28.39 18.15
C ALA A 753 14.29 29.00 19.14
N TRP A 754 13.01 29.07 18.76
CA TRP A 754 11.95 29.47 19.69
C TRP A 754 11.82 28.45 20.83
N ARG A 755 11.73 27.16 20.50
CA ARG A 755 11.56 26.07 21.47
C ARG A 755 12.75 25.88 22.40
N SER A 756 13.96 26.30 22.02
CA SER A 756 15.11 26.29 22.95
C SER A 756 14.98 27.33 24.06
N SER A 757 14.23 28.41 23.85
CA SER A 757 13.95 29.43 24.87
C SER A 757 12.78 29.05 25.82
N ILE A 758 12.04 27.98 25.51
CA ILE A 758 10.85 27.57 26.25
C ILE A 758 11.16 26.42 27.20
N GLY A 759 10.63 26.53 28.41
CA GLY A 759 10.51 25.45 29.38
C GLY A 759 9.05 25.03 29.48
N TYR A 760 8.76 23.74 29.29
CA TYR A 760 7.40 23.21 29.37
C TYR A 760 7.29 22.15 30.45
N LEU A 761 6.40 22.38 31.42
CA LEU A 761 6.03 21.41 32.44
C LEU A 761 4.60 20.90 32.15
N PRO A 762 4.45 19.66 31.66
CA PRO A 762 3.13 19.08 31.41
C PRO A 762 2.43 18.72 32.74
N GLN A 763 1.11 18.53 32.65
CA GLN A 763 0.27 18.08 33.77
C GLN A 763 0.80 16.79 34.40
N ASP A 764 1.06 15.78 33.57
CA ASP A 764 1.67 14.51 33.99
C ASP A 764 3.16 14.51 33.64
N SER A 765 4.00 14.69 34.66
CA SER A 765 5.44 14.62 34.50
C SER A 765 5.92 13.18 34.31
N PHE A 766 6.63 12.92 33.21
CA PHE A 766 7.24 11.63 32.92
C PHE A 766 8.77 11.66 33.12
N PHE A 767 9.32 10.52 33.51
CA PHE A 767 10.74 10.27 33.71
C PHE A 767 11.12 8.96 33.02
N ILE A 768 12.32 8.92 32.42
CA ILE A 768 12.87 7.74 31.76
C ILE A 768 13.63 6.87 32.77
N ASP A 769 13.74 5.58 32.48
CA ASP A 769 14.60 4.70 33.28
C ASP A 769 16.06 5.16 33.15
N GLY A 770 16.72 5.38 34.29
CA GLY A 770 18.07 5.94 34.34
C GLY A 770 18.39 6.55 35.70
N THR A 771 19.51 7.26 35.80
CA THR A 771 19.85 8.00 37.02
C THR A 771 18.95 9.23 37.19
N ILE A 772 18.85 9.73 38.43
CA ILE A 772 18.20 11.03 38.68
C ILE A 772 18.94 12.13 37.89
N ARG A 773 20.28 12.09 37.86
CA ARG A 773 21.09 13.03 37.08
C ARG A 773 20.66 13.06 35.63
N ASP A 774 20.63 11.92 34.95
CA ASP A 774 20.29 11.83 33.52
C ASP A 774 18.91 12.43 33.25
N ASN A 775 17.93 12.11 34.10
CA ASN A 775 16.57 12.63 33.97
C ASN A 775 16.50 14.15 34.14
N LEU A 776 17.38 14.76 34.95
CA LEU A 776 17.42 16.21 35.18
C LEU A 776 18.13 16.97 34.05
N ILE A 777 19.04 16.34 33.30
CA ILE A 777 19.91 17.04 32.33
C ILE A 777 19.86 16.55 30.88
N TRP A 778 19.20 15.43 30.57
CA TRP A 778 19.14 14.83 29.22
C TRP A 778 18.68 15.79 28.11
N ASP A 779 17.98 16.87 28.46
CA ASP A 779 17.48 17.89 27.54
C ASP A 779 18.00 19.31 27.86
N SER A 780 19.06 19.42 28.67
CA SER A 780 19.72 20.68 29.01
C SER A 780 21.00 20.92 28.20
N ASN A 781 21.39 22.18 28.01
CA ASN A 781 22.61 22.54 27.28
C ASN A 781 23.91 22.40 28.12
N MET A 782 23.91 21.53 29.14
CA MET A 782 24.98 21.44 30.14
C MET A 782 26.03 20.37 29.83
N GLU A 783 25.97 19.74 28.65
CA GLU A 783 26.91 18.69 28.23
C GLU A 783 28.36 19.18 28.19
N ASN A 784 28.58 20.45 27.86
CA ASN A 784 29.92 21.07 27.75
C ASN A 784 30.48 21.57 29.10
N GLU A 785 29.69 21.55 30.17
CA GLU A 785 30.12 21.98 31.51
C GLU A 785 30.84 20.84 32.24
N SER A 786 31.83 21.17 33.07
CA SER A 786 32.54 20.18 33.89
C SER A 786 31.57 19.44 34.83
N PRO A 787 31.83 18.16 35.18
CA PRO A 787 30.96 17.39 36.06
C PRO A 787 30.65 18.11 37.39
N GLU A 788 31.64 18.75 37.99
CA GLU A 788 31.51 19.43 39.28
C GLU A 788 30.64 20.68 39.18
N LYS A 789 30.80 21.44 38.09
CA LYS A 789 30.00 22.63 37.84
C LYS A 789 28.55 22.26 37.51
N ARG A 790 28.37 21.15 36.79
CA ARG A 790 27.05 20.57 36.47
C ARG A 790 26.32 20.13 37.73
N ASP A 791 26.96 19.32 38.58
CA ASP A 791 26.33 18.83 39.82
C ASP A 791 26.01 19.98 40.77
N ARG A 792 26.87 21.02 40.85
CA ARG A 792 26.57 22.24 41.61
C ARG A 792 25.30 22.93 41.10
N PHE A 793 25.19 23.16 39.79
CA PHE A 793 24.00 23.77 39.23
C PHE A 793 22.74 22.92 39.43
N ILE A 794 22.86 21.60 39.33
CA ILE A 794 21.75 20.69 39.62
C ILE A 794 21.28 20.88 41.06
N MET A 795 22.19 20.86 42.03
CA MET A 795 21.86 21.01 43.45
C MET A 795 21.30 22.40 43.78
N ASP A 796 21.85 23.46 43.20
CA ASP A 796 21.33 24.83 43.38
C ASP A 796 19.93 24.98 42.79
N THR A 797 19.66 24.36 41.63
CA THR A 797 18.32 24.35 41.04
C THR A 797 17.35 23.55 41.91
N LEU A 798 17.75 22.38 42.42
CA LEU A 798 16.95 21.57 43.33
C LEU A 798 16.61 22.32 44.63
N ARG A 799 17.54 23.12 45.17
CA ARG A 799 17.26 24.02 46.30
C ARG A 799 16.19 25.04 45.97
N SER A 800 16.28 25.68 44.81
CA SER A 800 15.33 26.72 44.39
C SER A 800 13.88 26.21 44.33
N VAL A 801 13.68 24.92 44.06
CA VAL A 801 12.37 24.27 43.98
C VAL A 801 12.03 23.38 45.18
N ASN A 802 12.77 23.48 46.28
CA ASN A 802 12.57 22.69 47.50
C ASN A 802 12.63 21.15 47.27
N ALA A 803 13.57 20.70 46.44
CA ALA A 803 13.75 19.28 46.07
C ALA A 803 15.11 18.68 46.51
N GLU A 804 15.99 19.45 47.14
CA GLU A 804 17.32 18.97 47.58
C GLU A 804 17.22 17.73 48.50
N ASN A 805 16.26 17.73 49.43
CA ASN A 805 16.03 16.64 50.38
C ASN A 805 15.69 15.30 49.69
N LEU A 806 15.17 15.35 48.46
CA LEU A 806 14.84 14.17 47.67
C LEU A 806 16.09 13.47 47.16
N ILE A 807 17.18 14.20 46.99
CA ILE A 807 18.46 13.66 46.54
C ILE A 807 19.30 13.22 47.73
N THR A 808 19.33 14.03 48.80
CA THR A 808 20.15 13.72 49.99
C THR A 808 19.66 12.48 50.74
N ARG A 809 18.38 12.11 50.62
CA ARG A 809 17.84 10.87 51.20
C ARG A 809 18.22 9.59 50.42
N GLU A 810 18.67 9.72 49.18
CA GLU A 810 19.03 8.58 48.34
C GLU A 810 20.48 8.16 48.57
N LYS A 811 20.74 6.85 48.66
CA LYS A 811 22.08 6.31 48.98
C LYS A 811 23.16 6.73 47.99
N SER A 812 22.80 6.91 46.72
CA SER A 812 23.73 7.29 45.65
C SER A 812 23.50 8.72 45.16
N GLY A 813 22.71 9.53 45.89
CA GLY A 813 22.40 10.90 45.50
C GLY A 813 21.89 11.00 44.07
N LEU A 814 22.52 11.86 43.25
CA LEU A 814 22.19 12.07 41.85
C LEU A 814 22.39 10.82 40.96
N ASP A 815 23.30 9.93 41.34
CA ASP A 815 23.61 8.69 40.62
C ASP A 815 22.64 7.54 40.93
N THR A 816 21.64 7.80 41.77
CA THR A 816 20.61 6.80 42.11
C THR A 816 19.84 6.43 40.86
N HIS A 817 19.94 5.15 40.47
CA HIS A 817 19.23 4.61 39.32
C HIS A 817 17.79 4.28 39.73
N ILE A 818 16.83 4.95 39.09
CA ILE A 818 15.41 4.77 39.37
C ILE A 818 14.75 4.17 38.14
N SER A 819 14.03 3.08 38.38
CA SER A 819 13.10 2.48 37.41
C SER A 819 11.69 2.65 37.96
N ASN A 820 10.72 2.90 37.08
CA ASN A 820 9.32 3.14 37.47
C ASN A 820 9.14 4.27 38.52
N TYR A 821 9.56 5.49 38.16
CA TYR A 821 9.50 6.72 39.00
C TYR A 821 8.17 6.95 39.73
N ASN A 822 7.06 6.48 39.19
CA ASN A 822 5.72 6.61 39.77
C ASN A 822 5.55 5.91 41.14
N TYR A 823 6.39 4.92 41.45
CA TYR A 823 6.36 4.23 42.75
C TYR A 823 7.41 4.76 43.73
N HIS A 824 8.46 5.42 43.24
CA HIS A 824 9.58 5.89 44.06
C HIS A 824 9.35 7.28 44.66
N PHE A 825 8.63 8.14 43.94
CA PHE A 825 8.36 9.51 44.35
C PHE A 825 6.86 9.80 44.42
N SER A 826 6.46 10.62 45.41
CA SER A 826 5.08 11.12 45.49
C SER A 826 4.73 12.03 44.31
N GLY A 827 3.44 12.34 44.13
CA GLY A 827 3.00 13.27 43.08
C GLY A 827 3.71 14.64 43.15
N GLY A 828 3.82 15.22 44.35
CA GLY A 828 4.50 16.50 44.55
C GLY A 828 6.01 16.44 44.42
N GLU A 829 6.63 15.34 44.83
CA GLU A 829 8.07 15.13 44.62
C GLU A 829 8.41 15.05 43.13
N ARG A 830 7.64 14.27 42.36
CA ARG A 830 7.80 14.19 40.90
C ARG A 830 7.64 15.54 40.22
N GLN A 831 6.68 16.35 40.70
CA GLN A 831 6.43 17.67 40.15
C GLN A 831 7.56 18.66 40.44
N ARG A 832 8.11 18.66 41.65
CA ARG A 832 9.29 19.48 41.99
C ARG A 832 10.52 19.06 41.20
N LEU A 833 10.77 17.75 41.06
CA LEU A 833 11.86 17.24 40.21
C LEU A 833 11.68 17.62 38.74
N ALA A 834 10.45 17.57 38.23
CA ALA A 834 10.16 17.96 36.86
C ALA A 834 10.29 19.48 36.65
N LEU A 835 9.92 20.30 37.65
CA LEU A 835 10.18 21.74 37.63
C LEU A 835 11.69 22.02 37.63
N ALA A 836 12.48 21.34 38.48
CA ALA A 836 13.95 21.45 38.46
C ALA A 836 14.52 21.15 37.08
N ARG A 837 14.10 20.04 36.44
CA ARG A 837 14.49 19.67 35.08
C ARG A 837 14.20 20.78 34.07
N VAL A 838 13.02 21.37 34.13
CA VAL A 838 12.64 22.45 33.20
C VAL A 838 13.47 23.71 33.46
N LEU A 839 13.76 24.06 34.72
CA LEU A 839 14.59 25.23 35.07
C LEU A 839 16.07 25.05 34.70
N LEU A 840 16.59 23.82 34.71
CA LEU A 840 17.96 23.51 34.25
C LEU A 840 18.17 23.82 32.76
N ARG A 841 17.10 23.94 31.98
CA ARG A 841 17.15 24.44 30.58
C ARG A 841 17.35 25.95 30.48
N ARG A 842 17.23 26.69 31.59
CA ARG A 842 17.27 28.16 31.67
C ARG A 842 16.28 28.84 30.71
N PRO A 843 14.98 28.50 30.80
CA PRO A 843 13.99 29.04 29.88
C PRO A 843 13.73 30.54 30.11
N LYS A 844 13.41 31.25 29.04
CA LYS A 844 12.91 32.65 29.09
C LYS A 844 11.38 32.68 29.24
N LEU A 845 10.71 31.64 28.72
CA LEU A 845 9.28 31.41 28.86
C LEU A 845 9.04 30.05 29.51
N LEU A 846 8.44 30.04 30.69
CA LEU A 846 8.04 28.85 31.42
C LEU A 846 6.53 28.63 31.28
N LEU A 847 6.15 27.52 30.67
CA LEU A 847 4.77 27.10 30.45
C LEU A 847 4.44 25.96 31.43
N LEU A 848 3.44 26.16 32.27
CA LEU A 848 3.01 25.22 33.31
C LEU A 848 1.57 24.79 33.01
N ASP A 849 1.37 23.53 32.59
CA ASP A 849 0.03 23.00 32.29
C ASP A 849 -0.55 22.23 33.47
N GLU A 850 -1.45 22.84 34.25
CA GLU A 850 -2.04 22.25 35.45
C GLU A 850 -1.03 21.61 36.41
N ALA A 851 0.20 22.13 36.43
CA ALA A 851 1.15 21.83 37.48
C ALA A 851 0.51 22.26 38.81
N THR A 852 0.60 21.60 39.97
CA THR A 852 -0.23 21.88 41.18
C THR A 852 -1.63 21.27 41.24
N SER A 853 -2.20 20.73 40.15
CA SER A 853 -3.51 20.05 40.20
C SER A 853 -3.52 18.85 41.16
N ALA A 854 -2.41 18.13 41.26
CA ALA A 854 -2.24 16.93 42.09
C ALA A 854 -1.61 17.19 43.47
N LEU A 855 -1.46 18.45 43.88
CA LEU A 855 -0.79 18.84 45.13
C LEU A 855 -1.77 19.18 46.26
N ASP A 856 -1.30 18.97 47.48
CA ASP A 856 -1.92 19.58 48.66
C ASP A 856 -1.70 21.10 48.68
N LYS A 857 -2.44 21.79 49.55
CA LYS A 857 -2.43 23.26 49.62
C LYS A 857 -1.06 23.82 49.98
N ASP A 858 -0.33 23.14 50.86
CA ASP A 858 0.98 23.61 51.33
C ASP A 858 2.03 23.46 50.21
N SER A 859 2.08 22.32 49.52
CA SER A 859 2.98 22.12 48.38
C SER A 859 2.63 23.04 47.20
N GLU A 860 1.33 23.30 46.96
CA GLU A 860 0.90 24.28 45.93
C GLU A 860 1.40 25.68 46.28
N LYS A 861 1.25 26.11 47.53
CA LYS A 861 1.75 27.40 48.00
C LYS A 861 3.26 27.51 47.84
N GLU A 862 4.02 26.49 48.25
CA GLU A 862 5.48 26.46 48.09
C GLU A 862 5.92 26.62 46.62
N ILE A 863 5.26 25.91 45.69
CA ILE A 863 5.55 26.05 44.26
C ILE A 863 5.25 27.46 43.78
N MET A 864 4.11 28.05 44.17
CA MET A 864 3.76 29.41 43.79
C MET A 864 4.76 30.45 44.33
N GLU A 865 5.22 30.29 45.58
CA GLU A 865 6.27 31.13 46.17
C GLU A 865 7.59 31.00 45.41
N THR A 866 7.96 29.79 44.98
CA THR A 866 9.12 29.59 44.10
C THR A 866 8.96 30.28 42.76
N LEU A 867 7.80 30.18 42.11
CA LEU A 867 7.53 30.83 40.83
C LEU A 867 7.58 32.37 40.95
N LEU A 868 7.08 32.93 42.06
CA LEU A 868 7.20 34.36 42.36
C LEU A 868 8.66 34.81 42.47
N ARG A 869 9.54 34.00 43.06
CA ARG A 869 10.99 34.29 43.13
C ARG A 869 11.67 34.27 41.76
N LEU A 870 11.17 33.45 40.83
CA LEU A 870 11.73 33.30 39.47
C LEU A 870 11.20 34.35 38.48
N LYS A 871 10.05 34.97 38.76
CA LYS A 871 9.40 35.98 37.93
C LYS A 871 10.32 37.10 37.40
N PRO A 872 11.28 37.67 38.18
CA PRO A 872 12.13 38.76 37.69
C PRO A 872 13.03 38.36 36.49
N GLU A 873 13.29 37.06 36.33
CA GLU A 873 14.19 36.52 35.33
C GLU A 873 13.44 35.78 34.20
N ILE A 874 12.26 35.25 34.49
CA ILE A 874 11.53 34.32 33.62
C ILE A 874 10.08 34.79 33.44
N THR A 875 9.56 34.71 32.21
CA THR A 875 8.14 34.91 31.92
C THR A 875 7.38 33.61 32.18
N ILE A 876 6.29 33.65 32.94
CA ILE A 876 5.59 32.44 33.39
C ILE A 876 4.15 32.46 32.87
N VAL A 877 3.74 31.39 32.20
CA VAL A 877 2.35 31.15 31.80
C VAL A 877 1.84 29.95 32.57
N PHE A 878 0.82 30.16 33.39
CA PHE A 878 0.28 29.17 34.31
C PHE A 878 -1.16 28.80 33.95
N VAL A 879 -1.40 27.57 33.49
CA VAL A 879 -2.75 27.08 33.23
C VAL A 879 -3.33 26.49 34.51
N THR A 880 -4.52 26.96 34.89
CA THR A 880 -5.24 26.40 36.04
C THR A 880 -6.75 26.54 35.91
N HIS A 881 -7.49 25.65 36.57
CA HIS A 881 -8.93 25.79 36.81
C HIS A 881 -9.25 26.30 38.23
N LYS A 882 -8.24 26.48 39.09
CA LYS A 882 -8.42 26.91 40.49
C LYS A 882 -8.46 28.43 40.59
N SER A 883 -9.62 28.98 40.95
CA SER A 883 -9.82 30.43 41.13
C SER A 883 -8.96 31.03 42.25
N LEU A 884 -8.62 30.24 43.26
CA LEU A 884 -7.81 30.68 44.40
C LEU A 884 -6.39 31.11 44.00
N LEU A 885 -5.86 30.61 42.87
CA LEU A 885 -4.52 30.97 42.40
C LEU A 885 -4.48 32.33 41.69
N LYS A 886 -5.64 32.94 41.39
CA LYS A 886 -5.74 34.21 40.67
C LYS A 886 -4.99 35.35 41.36
N SER A 887 -4.85 35.31 42.69
CA SER A 887 -4.11 36.33 43.45
C SER A 887 -2.61 36.34 43.20
N TYR A 888 -2.05 35.27 42.63
CA TYR A 888 -0.62 35.15 42.32
C TYR A 888 -0.26 35.63 40.92
N PHE A 889 -1.24 35.93 40.08
CA PHE A 889 -1.03 36.28 38.67
C PHE A 889 -1.05 37.80 38.48
N ASP A 890 -0.10 38.32 37.70
CA ASP A 890 -0.09 39.73 37.29
C ASP A 890 -1.17 39.99 36.23
N ASN A 891 -1.36 39.02 35.32
CA ASN A 891 -2.36 39.06 34.26
C ASN A 891 -3.17 37.75 34.25
N CYS A 892 -4.43 37.80 33.81
CA CYS A 892 -5.26 36.61 33.70
C CYS A 892 -6.06 36.61 32.39
N ILE A 893 -6.00 35.49 31.66
CA ILE A 893 -6.73 35.24 30.42
C ILE A 893 -7.77 34.17 30.72
N GLU A 894 -9.05 34.54 30.65
CA GLU A 894 -10.16 33.62 30.86
C GLU A 894 -10.76 33.19 29.52
N ILE A 895 -10.66 31.90 29.19
CA ILE A 895 -11.20 31.33 27.96
C ILE A 895 -12.64 30.89 28.23
N ALA A 896 -13.59 31.69 27.75
CA ALA A 896 -15.01 31.37 27.75
C ALA A 896 -15.37 30.48 26.54
N SER A 897 -16.11 29.41 26.80
CA SER A 897 -16.58 28.43 25.80
C SER A 897 -17.79 28.90 25.02
#